data_AF-A0A5K7X7B9-F1
#
_entry.id   AF-A0A5K7X7B9-F1
#
_cell.length_a   1.000
_cell.length_b   1.000
_cell.length_c   1.000
_cell.angle_alpha   90.00
_cell.angle_beta   90.00
_cell.angle_gamma   90.00
#
_symmetry.space_group_name_H-M   'P 1'
#
loop_
_entity.id
_entity.type
_entity.pdbx_description
1 polymer ?
#
loop_
_entity_poly.entity_id
_entity_poly.type
_entity_poly.pdbx_seq_one_letter_code
_entity_poly.pdbx_strand_id
1 'polypeptide(L)'
;MTHRSCVHVAVPAFVLLLGLLPIAGCDEAPSAAVPSSPVSAANAAREPAKPQTPPSIKLDRVAALSTQWYPNHSECNTMTDNRFLREVVRQGVLMALREELGLVTRDESLGEPLAQRPPDAKNVDLQVDPLALNFHWDTTNVWHAELSGAGAPADNPIWKHDGTFKFRNRTFYAVFAAQMAELSEQIADQMRAAGAKEARRELNPANVPLPEIETQLGEMNFVSQFAAVRAAHRAMADQGPSIPWLGVLVRGYANLAMLTQHTWTTQQDAFAARSIVYAERMLQLSERSREARLHQAYAYAVIGMHGHALDLLAEADKQTPRSGDADPAWAQLIGPFAKFQLVELEQLAADDDELAELAALLRWHVYRSYMHGRWINDIGLQTMAVCPEAYSIYSVMANWTALGIKRRGASAAINMFGRRLPDRVAELQDLPKAARSHTVKSSGLLSRLLGGGDDDLSDRPMKIARALQTAAREEAEPTEFSWAVLGTLIAEEQFVEAVNLLKVSGDAVEHSRGSLVERFEPLVAGHRYAPYVSTFAVPPSDAPRAAEMMREVQFVDPRAAMNRMYSTVWHSPIADGGNGNEYRYRTVWGRSFTHPSLMENWYDVAGTWAVAILADQRRHFAIEFRQVSPHSPQAARMQWETAETYTPEQLAKWEQELREDPVGWMSLGQCYYSLSKLDDATRCYKRSVEISPCYDATLGLANCYYYNGKRELWKPTLESYLEVEDLGLAHAQIHQQIAGECIGRRSWREAEPHALDAAQTYSAWGLQLASTVYEGSRQWEESERFVAAASRSYPSYYSGMQWYLWCRRTGRGELDEARDLAQTSLRLAEESTQFSEAYRAFVYRMLEGEPAAAIAGMDQQAATFGQKEELWDHVCRLLHTAAAAEEAGNAERKQQALEEIRGLNDAIAADSPTWVAVVDALVGAFNGEELSEETLANYDKVIEGGAANGRCTYQYLMGAALDQQKRTDAADDYWRRALYGGPFDNYGCTLAGHELAEKYGADRDDLPESFAKLEAEADAAWAKSQAEADAAASAEEEDAEEAEGATDEQPDPDTTI
;
A
#
# COMPACT_ATOMS: atom_id res chain seq x y z
N MET A 1 30.68 3.97 27.97
CA MET A 1 31.27 4.98 27.07
C MET A 1 31.21 4.44 25.64
N THR A 2 30.09 4.75 24.97
CA THR A 2 29.82 4.62 23.53
C THR A 2 28.49 5.38 23.37
N HIS A 3 28.58 6.66 23.00
CA HIS A 3 27.43 7.55 22.91
C HIS A 3 26.55 7.17 21.70
N ARG A 4 25.34 6.65 21.96
CA ARG A 4 24.21 6.64 21.03
C ARG A 4 23.21 7.69 21.51
N SER A 5 23.25 8.89 20.93
CA SER A 5 22.23 9.91 21.14
C SER A 5 21.19 9.77 20.02
N CYS A 6 20.03 9.19 20.36
CA CYS A 6 18.88 9.07 19.49
C CYS A 6 18.13 10.41 19.42
N VAL A 7 18.05 10.99 18.23
CA VAL A 7 16.95 11.88 17.83
C VAL A 7 15.91 10.97 17.19
N HIS A 8 14.73 10.88 17.80
CA HIS A 8 13.60 10.12 17.25
C HIS A 8 13.07 10.84 16.01
N VAL A 9 13.46 10.37 14.82
CA VAL A 9 12.65 10.54 13.60
C VAL A 9 11.69 9.36 13.56
N ALA A 10 10.40 9.64 13.68
CA ALA A 10 9.35 8.65 13.47
C ALA A 10 9.29 8.27 11.97
N VAL A 11 10.12 7.32 11.57
CA VAL A 11 9.87 6.43 10.42
C VAL A 11 9.51 5.08 11.05
N PRO A 12 8.39 4.42 10.70
CA PRO A 12 8.02 3.15 11.30
C PRO A 12 8.93 2.05 10.75
N ALA A 13 10.13 1.91 11.31
CA ALA A 13 11.02 0.78 11.14
C ALA A 13 10.98 -0.05 12.42
N PHE A 14 10.11 -1.06 12.45
CA PHE A 14 10.12 -2.08 13.49
C PHE A 14 11.38 -2.94 13.32
N VAL A 15 12.40 -2.67 14.14
CA VAL A 15 13.56 -3.56 14.36
C VAL A 15 13.52 -3.97 15.83
N LEU A 16 13.06 -5.19 16.11
CA LEU A 16 13.14 -5.83 17.43
C LEU A 16 14.30 -6.83 17.39
N LEU A 17 15.31 -6.60 18.24
CA LEU A 17 16.48 -7.47 18.40
C LEU A 17 16.34 -8.28 19.69
N LEU A 18 16.45 -9.59 19.50
CA LEU A 18 16.47 -10.72 20.43
C LEU A 18 17.17 -10.50 21.79
N GLY A 19 16.53 -11.01 22.85
CA GLY A 19 17.15 -11.35 24.14
C GLY A 19 17.01 -12.85 24.43
N LEU A 20 18.15 -13.55 24.46
CA LEU A 20 18.33 -14.95 24.85
C LEU A 20 18.12 -15.15 26.36
N LEU A 21 17.48 -16.25 26.76
CA LEU A 21 17.64 -16.84 28.10
C LEU A 21 18.02 -18.33 27.99
N PRO A 22 18.83 -18.86 28.94
CA PRO A 22 19.54 -20.11 28.82
C PRO A 22 18.68 -21.30 29.25
N ILE A 23 18.70 -22.38 28.49
CA ILE A 23 18.24 -23.69 28.97
C ILE A 23 19.47 -24.59 29.05
N ALA A 24 19.85 -24.92 30.28
CA ALA A 24 20.86 -25.92 30.57
C ALA A 24 20.33 -27.33 30.20
N GLY A 25 21.05 -27.97 29.28
CA GLY A 25 21.33 -29.41 29.20
C GLY A 25 20.16 -30.41 29.27
N CYS A 26 19.74 -30.90 28.09
CA CYS A 26 19.39 -32.31 27.90
C CYS A 26 19.90 -32.75 26.52
N ASP A 27 20.47 -33.95 26.49
CA ASP A 27 21.39 -34.50 25.50
C ASP A 27 20.86 -34.63 24.05
N GLU A 28 21.83 -34.73 23.13
CA GLU A 28 21.68 -35.10 21.72
C GLU A 28 20.70 -36.27 21.49
N ALA A 29 19.64 -36.05 20.71
CA ALA A 29 18.90 -37.10 20.01
C ALA A 29 18.12 -36.55 18.78
N PRO A 30 17.94 -37.35 17.71
CA PRO A 30 17.68 -36.86 16.36
C PRO A 30 16.21 -36.54 16.07
N SER A 31 16.00 -35.56 15.17
CA SER A 31 14.85 -35.41 14.25
C SER A 31 13.62 -36.25 14.58
N ALA A 32 12.75 -35.74 15.44
CA ALA A 32 11.40 -36.29 15.63
C ALA A 32 10.43 -35.59 14.68
N ALA A 33 9.91 -36.36 13.74
CA ALA A 33 8.77 -36.00 12.89
C ALA A 33 7.58 -35.56 13.74
N VAL A 34 6.99 -34.41 13.42
CA VAL A 34 5.67 -34.01 13.90
C VAL A 34 4.66 -35.00 13.31
N PRO A 35 3.72 -35.54 14.12
CA PRO A 35 2.82 -36.59 13.68
C PRO A 35 1.87 -36.03 12.62
N SER A 36 1.99 -36.57 11.42
CA SER A 36 0.92 -36.55 10.43
C SER A 36 -0.34 -37.10 11.10
N SER A 37 -1.35 -36.26 11.26
CA SER A 37 -2.70 -36.79 11.35
C SER A 37 -2.93 -37.59 10.07
N PRO A 38 -3.33 -38.87 10.15
CA PRO A 38 -3.55 -39.67 8.98
C PRO A 38 -4.81 -39.14 8.31
N VAL A 39 -4.65 -38.21 7.37
CA VAL A 39 -5.52 -38.25 6.19
C VAL A 39 -5.26 -39.62 5.61
N SER A 40 -6.23 -40.50 5.81
CA SER A 40 -6.28 -41.86 5.30
C SER A 40 -5.67 -41.91 3.89
N ALA A 41 -4.40 -42.31 3.83
CA ALA A 41 -3.75 -42.81 2.64
C ALA A 41 -4.39 -44.16 2.32
N ALA A 42 -5.63 -44.13 1.82
CA ALA A 42 -6.19 -45.20 1.04
C ALA A 42 -5.57 -45.14 -0.36
N ASN A 43 -4.25 -45.34 -0.43
CA ASN A 43 -3.60 -45.92 -1.60
C ASN A 43 -4.00 -47.39 -1.65
N ALA A 44 -5.28 -47.65 -1.88
CA ALA A 44 -5.64 -48.77 -2.71
C ALA A 44 -5.34 -48.28 -4.12
N ALA A 45 -4.50 -49.02 -4.85
CA ALA A 45 -4.65 -49.06 -6.30
C ALA A 45 -6.12 -49.38 -6.57
N ARG A 46 -6.96 -48.35 -6.74
CA ARG A 46 -8.27 -48.53 -7.34
C ARG A 46 -7.93 -49.13 -8.69
N GLU A 47 -8.32 -50.38 -8.91
CA GLU A 47 -8.46 -50.89 -10.28
C GLU A 47 -9.09 -49.76 -11.10
N PRO A 48 -8.60 -49.46 -12.32
CA PRO A 48 -9.24 -48.46 -13.15
C PRO A 48 -10.72 -48.83 -13.20
N ALA A 49 -11.56 -47.98 -12.58
CA ALA A 49 -12.99 -48.15 -12.65
C ALA A 49 -13.30 -48.31 -14.14
N LYS A 50 -14.03 -49.37 -14.51
CA LYS A 50 -14.41 -49.60 -15.91
C LYS A 50 -14.87 -48.26 -16.48
N PRO A 51 -14.38 -47.83 -17.66
CA PRO A 51 -14.72 -46.52 -18.22
C PRO A 51 -16.23 -46.40 -18.20
N GLN A 52 -16.72 -45.54 -17.31
CA GLN A 52 -18.13 -45.23 -17.23
C GLN A 52 -18.42 -44.32 -18.42
N THR A 53 -19.51 -44.59 -19.13
CA THR A 53 -19.94 -43.69 -20.19
C THR A 53 -20.15 -42.29 -19.58
N PRO A 54 -19.59 -41.22 -20.17
CA PRO A 54 -19.80 -39.87 -19.68
C PRO A 54 -21.30 -39.59 -19.48
N PRO A 55 -21.70 -38.87 -18.42
CA PRO A 55 -23.10 -38.54 -18.22
C PRO A 55 -23.62 -37.75 -19.43
N SER A 56 -24.83 -38.06 -19.89
CA SER A 56 -25.44 -37.28 -20.97
C SER A 56 -25.73 -35.86 -20.48
N ILE A 57 -25.29 -34.87 -21.25
CA ILE A 57 -25.51 -33.46 -20.96
C ILE A 57 -26.42 -32.82 -22.01
N LYS A 58 -27.23 -31.85 -21.58
CA LYS A 58 -27.92 -30.94 -22.50
C LYS A 58 -27.00 -29.75 -22.77
N LEU A 59 -26.19 -29.84 -23.81
CA LEU A 59 -25.44 -28.70 -24.33
C LEU A 59 -25.98 -28.30 -25.70
N ASP A 60 -26.57 -27.11 -25.75
CA ASP A 60 -26.97 -26.44 -26.99
C ASP A 60 -25.79 -25.66 -27.57
N ARG A 61 -26.06 -24.58 -28.33
CA ARG A 61 -25.05 -23.73 -28.99
C ARG A 61 -24.18 -22.94 -28.00
N VAL A 62 -24.56 -22.85 -26.72
CA VAL A 62 -23.86 -22.08 -25.69
C VAL A 62 -23.42 -22.97 -24.54
N ALA A 63 -22.15 -22.87 -24.15
CA ALA A 63 -21.57 -23.51 -22.97
C ALA A 63 -21.22 -22.46 -21.91
N ALA A 64 -21.87 -22.52 -20.75
CA ALA A 64 -21.56 -21.63 -19.63
C ALA A 64 -20.69 -22.35 -18.60
N LEU A 65 -19.66 -21.69 -18.06
CA LEU A 65 -18.74 -22.25 -17.07
C LEU A 65 -18.76 -21.44 -15.77
N SER A 66 -19.23 -22.03 -14.68
CA SER A 66 -19.22 -21.43 -13.34
C SER A 66 -17.82 -21.42 -12.73
N THR A 67 -17.52 -20.41 -11.92
CA THR A 67 -16.22 -20.20 -11.28
C THR A 67 -16.17 -20.82 -9.89
N GLN A 68 -15.12 -21.60 -9.65
CA GLN A 68 -14.71 -22.00 -8.31
C GLN A 68 -13.94 -20.84 -7.67
N TRP A 69 -14.64 -20.01 -6.91
CA TRP A 69 -14.08 -18.83 -6.24
C TRP A 69 -13.20 -19.24 -5.04
N TYR A 70 -12.00 -18.69 -4.93
CA TYR A 70 -11.18 -18.85 -3.72
C TYR A 70 -11.59 -17.83 -2.65
N PRO A 71 -11.40 -18.10 -1.35
CA PRO A 71 -10.80 -19.32 -0.78
C PRO A 71 -11.77 -20.49 -0.72
N ASN A 72 -11.27 -21.70 -1.01
CA ASN A 72 -12.09 -22.94 -0.99
C ASN A 72 -12.09 -23.65 0.38
N HIS A 73 -11.22 -23.24 1.29
CA HIS A 73 -11.03 -23.85 2.61
C HIS A 73 -11.08 -22.80 3.71
N SER A 74 -11.58 -23.17 4.88
CA SER A 74 -11.63 -22.29 6.05
C SER A 74 -10.26 -22.02 6.66
N GLU A 75 -9.27 -22.88 6.44
CA GLU A 75 -7.91 -22.72 6.96
C GLU A 75 -7.11 -21.69 6.14
N CYS A 76 -6.21 -20.96 6.80
CA CYS A 76 -5.53 -19.82 6.19
C CYS A 76 -4.21 -20.13 5.46
N ASN A 77 -3.77 -21.37 5.32
CA ASN A 77 -2.35 -21.66 5.01
C ASN A 77 -2.08 -22.42 3.70
N THR A 78 -2.74 -22.08 2.59
CA THR A 78 -2.57 -22.86 1.35
C THR A 78 -2.05 -22.03 0.18
N MET A 79 -0.81 -22.28 -0.24
CA MET A 79 -0.28 -21.82 -1.54
C MET A 79 -1.08 -22.39 -2.73
N THR A 80 -1.95 -23.37 -2.49
CA THR A 80 -2.74 -24.06 -3.52
C THR A 80 -3.87 -23.21 -4.09
N ASP A 81 -4.28 -22.14 -3.39
CA ASP A 81 -5.31 -21.21 -3.86
C ASP A 81 -4.71 -20.18 -4.83
N ASN A 82 -4.28 -20.66 -6.00
CA ASN A 82 -3.67 -19.82 -7.05
C ASN A 82 -4.70 -19.46 -8.12
N ARG A 83 -5.34 -18.29 -7.97
CA ARG A 83 -6.40 -17.82 -8.88
C ARG A 83 -5.97 -17.79 -10.35
N PHE A 84 -4.74 -17.35 -10.64
CA PHE A 84 -4.28 -17.26 -12.02
C PHE A 84 -4.10 -18.65 -12.64
N LEU A 85 -3.55 -19.61 -11.88
CA LEU A 85 -3.43 -21.00 -12.34
C LEU A 85 -4.79 -21.64 -12.61
N ARG A 86 -5.76 -21.42 -11.70
CA ARG A 86 -7.14 -21.86 -11.91
C ARG A 86 -7.67 -21.31 -13.24
N GLU A 87 -7.45 -20.02 -13.52
CA GLU A 87 -7.85 -19.43 -14.79
C GLU A 87 -7.11 -20.05 -15.98
N VAL A 88 -5.81 -20.38 -15.91
CA VAL A 88 -5.12 -21.10 -17.01
C VAL A 88 -5.84 -22.39 -17.39
N VAL A 89 -6.24 -23.20 -16.40
CA VAL A 89 -6.99 -24.45 -16.63
C VAL A 89 -8.40 -24.17 -17.13
N ARG A 90 -9.13 -23.22 -16.52
CA ARG A 90 -10.49 -22.84 -16.94
C ARG A 90 -10.53 -22.33 -18.38
N GLN A 91 -9.62 -21.42 -18.73
CA GLN A 91 -9.54 -20.84 -20.07
C GLN A 91 -9.08 -21.87 -21.11
N GLY A 92 -8.28 -22.87 -20.70
CA GLY A 92 -7.98 -24.06 -21.51
C GLY A 92 -9.23 -24.87 -21.87
N VAL A 93 -10.10 -25.14 -20.90
CA VAL A 93 -11.40 -25.80 -21.14
C VAL A 93 -12.27 -24.95 -22.06
N LEU A 94 -12.41 -23.65 -21.79
CA LEU A 94 -13.22 -22.75 -22.62
C LEU A 94 -12.69 -22.65 -24.06
N MET A 95 -11.37 -22.62 -24.25
CA MET A 95 -10.76 -22.69 -25.58
C MET A 95 -11.11 -24.00 -26.27
N ALA A 96 -11.03 -25.15 -25.59
CA ALA A 96 -11.41 -26.43 -26.19
C ALA A 96 -12.88 -26.44 -26.66
N LEU A 97 -13.80 -25.94 -25.84
CA LEU A 97 -15.22 -25.84 -26.21
C LEU A 97 -15.46 -24.91 -27.40
N ARG A 98 -14.76 -23.77 -27.44
CA ARG A 98 -14.90 -22.79 -28.52
C ARG A 98 -14.28 -23.29 -29.82
N GLU A 99 -13.03 -23.72 -29.75
CA GLU A 99 -12.20 -23.94 -30.93
C GLU A 99 -12.31 -25.35 -31.50
N GLU A 100 -12.57 -26.37 -30.67
CA GLU A 100 -12.71 -27.75 -31.13
C GLU A 100 -14.16 -28.18 -31.36
N LEU A 101 -15.14 -27.55 -30.68
CA LEU A 101 -16.56 -27.87 -30.86
C LEU A 101 -17.35 -26.77 -31.58
N GLY A 102 -16.80 -25.57 -31.75
CA GLY A 102 -17.50 -24.44 -32.36
C GLY A 102 -18.61 -23.85 -31.49
N LEU A 103 -18.53 -24.04 -30.17
CA LEU A 103 -19.54 -23.53 -29.22
C LEU A 103 -19.26 -22.07 -28.87
N VAL A 104 -20.33 -21.32 -28.61
CA VAL A 104 -20.24 -20.01 -27.94
C VAL A 104 -20.07 -20.27 -26.45
N THR A 105 -19.15 -19.58 -25.78
CA THR A 105 -18.94 -19.79 -24.35
C THR A 105 -19.40 -18.60 -23.51
N ARG A 106 -19.70 -18.84 -22.24
CA ARG A 106 -19.98 -17.82 -21.22
C ARG A 106 -19.14 -18.11 -19.99
N ASP A 107 -18.39 -17.12 -19.56
CA ASP A 107 -17.41 -17.23 -18.48
C ASP A 107 -17.80 -16.36 -17.29
N GLU A 108 -18.12 -17.00 -16.16
CA GLU A 108 -18.48 -16.27 -14.94
C GLU A 108 -17.33 -15.40 -14.43
N SER A 109 -16.06 -15.82 -14.64
CA SER A 109 -14.89 -15.00 -14.26
C SER A 109 -14.81 -13.69 -15.04
N LEU A 110 -15.50 -13.60 -16.19
CA LEU A 110 -15.61 -12.39 -17.00
C LEU A 110 -16.89 -11.57 -16.74
N GLY A 111 -17.69 -11.98 -15.75
CA GLY A 111 -18.97 -11.36 -15.41
C GLY A 111 -20.07 -11.63 -16.43
N GLU A 112 -19.95 -12.70 -17.21
CA GLU A 112 -20.99 -13.12 -18.14
C GLU A 112 -22.12 -13.84 -17.40
N PRO A 113 -23.39 -13.62 -17.78
CA PRO A 113 -24.52 -14.27 -17.14
C PRO A 113 -24.53 -15.78 -17.44
N LEU A 114 -24.57 -16.60 -16.39
CA LEU A 114 -24.68 -18.06 -16.51
C LEU A 114 -26.10 -18.53 -16.90
N ALA A 115 -27.12 -17.74 -16.56
CA ALA A 115 -28.51 -17.99 -16.96
C ALA A 115 -29.00 -16.89 -17.91
N GLN A 116 -29.59 -17.29 -19.05
CA GLN A 116 -30.04 -16.35 -20.10
C GLN A 116 -31.49 -15.86 -19.93
N ARG A 117 -32.19 -16.14 -18.82
CA ARG A 117 -33.65 -15.87 -18.69
C ARG A 117 -33.98 -14.67 -17.77
N PRO A 118 -34.83 -13.71 -18.21
CA PRO A 118 -35.65 -12.88 -17.32
C PRO A 118 -36.90 -13.68 -16.86
N PRO A 119 -37.34 -13.56 -15.59
CA PRO A 119 -38.44 -14.37 -15.03
C PRO A 119 -39.73 -14.44 -15.87
N ASP A 120 -40.01 -13.44 -16.69
CA ASP A 120 -41.30 -13.25 -17.37
C ASP A 120 -41.34 -13.62 -18.87
N ALA A 121 -40.24 -14.08 -19.47
CA ALA A 121 -40.24 -14.46 -20.89
C ALA A 121 -40.98 -15.80 -21.11
N LYS A 122 -42.07 -15.78 -21.87
CA LYS A 122 -42.99 -16.92 -22.06
C LYS A 122 -42.72 -17.84 -23.26
N ASN A 123 -41.76 -17.55 -24.13
CA ASN A 123 -41.50 -18.38 -25.31
C ASN A 123 -40.03 -18.27 -25.76
N VAL A 124 -39.14 -19.18 -25.31
CA VAL A 124 -37.96 -19.78 -26.01
C VAL A 124 -37.31 -20.78 -25.01
N ASP A 125 -37.09 -22.03 -25.42
CA ASP A 125 -36.42 -23.12 -24.66
C ASP A 125 -34.87 -22.98 -24.73
N LEU A 126 -34.26 -22.05 -23.99
CA LEU A 126 -32.80 -22.01 -23.79
C LEU A 126 -32.48 -21.95 -22.29
N GLN A 127 -32.63 -23.07 -21.60
CA GLN A 127 -32.10 -23.25 -20.25
C GLN A 127 -30.66 -23.76 -20.38
N VAL A 128 -29.66 -22.89 -20.17
CA VAL A 128 -28.25 -23.29 -20.12
C VAL A 128 -27.94 -23.65 -18.67
N ASP A 129 -27.78 -24.94 -18.42
CA ASP A 129 -27.29 -25.44 -17.14
C ASP A 129 -25.75 -25.31 -17.14
N PRO A 130 -25.13 -24.57 -16.20
CA PRO A 130 -23.70 -24.30 -16.25
C PRO A 130 -22.86 -25.55 -15.97
N LEU A 131 -21.72 -25.63 -16.65
CA LEU A 131 -20.65 -26.55 -16.32
C LEU A 131 -19.89 -26.05 -15.09
N ALA A 132 -19.42 -26.96 -14.25
CA ALA A 132 -18.58 -26.66 -13.10
C ALA A 132 -17.22 -27.34 -13.27
N LEU A 133 -16.14 -26.57 -13.13
CA LEU A 133 -14.78 -27.08 -13.12
C LEU A 133 -14.21 -27.00 -11.71
N ASN A 134 -13.94 -28.16 -11.12
CA ASN A 134 -13.19 -28.26 -9.86
C ASN A 134 -11.71 -28.46 -10.19
N PHE A 135 -10.87 -27.55 -9.73
CA PHE A 135 -9.43 -27.59 -9.92
C PHE A 135 -8.70 -27.58 -8.58
N HIS A 136 -7.70 -28.44 -8.46
CA HIS A 136 -6.89 -28.58 -7.27
C HIS A 136 -5.46 -28.93 -7.69
N TRP A 137 -4.48 -28.42 -6.97
CA TRP A 137 -3.09 -28.84 -7.10
C TRP A 137 -2.45 -28.89 -5.74
N ASP A 138 -1.35 -29.63 -5.61
CA ASP A 138 -0.64 -29.76 -4.35
C ASP A 138 0.87 -29.54 -4.48
N THR A 139 1.53 -29.43 -3.33
CA THR A 139 2.98 -29.21 -3.24
C THR A 139 3.82 -30.42 -3.68
N THR A 140 3.20 -31.57 -3.98
CA THR A 140 3.87 -32.74 -4.55
C THR A 140 3.99 -32.67 -6.08
N ASN A 141 3.54 -31.56 -6.67
CA ASN A 141 3.50 -31.29 -8.11
C ASN A 141 2.50 -32.15 -8.89
N VAL A 142 1.38 -32.50 -8.24
CA VAL A 142 0.23 -33.13 -8.88
C VAL A 142 -0.89 -32.11 -8.99
N TRP A 143 -1.65 -32.18 -10.08
CA TRP A 143 -2.88 -31.41 -10.24
C TRP A 143 -4.03 -32.29 -10.74
N HIS A 144 -5.22 -31.91 -10.32
CA HIS A 144 -6.45 -32.64 -10.57
C HIS A 144 -7.50 -31.67 -11.08
N ALA A 145 -8.14 -32.00 -12.20
CA ALA A 145 -9.25 -31.24 -12.73
C ALA A 145 -10.42 -32.15 -13.09
N GLU A 146 -11.62 -31.72 -12.72
CA GLU A 146 -12.86 -32.44 -12.97
C GLU A 146 -13.92 -31.46 -13.49
N LEU A 147 -14.45 -31.74 -14.68
CA LEU A 147 -15.51 -30.96 -15.32
C LEU A 147 -16.83 -31.72 -15.26
N SER A 148 -17.84 -31.12 -14.67
CA SER A 148 -19.16 -31.71 -14.45
C SER A 148 -20.28 -30.83 -15.02
N GLY A 149 -21.37 -31.44 -15.46
CA GLY A 149 -22.59 -30.74 -15.86
C GLY A 149 -23.63 -30.70 -14.74
N ALA A 150 -24.67 -29.88 -14.86
CA ALA A 150 -25.72 -29.81 -13.84
C ALA A 150 -26.39 -31.18 -13.64
N GLY A 151 -26.42 -31.64 -12.39
CA GLY A 151 -27.00 -32.92 -12.00
C GLY A 151 -26.11 -34.15 -12.24
N ALA A 152 -24.87 -33.98 -12.76
CA ALA A 152 -23.91 -35.09 -12.81
C ALA A 152 -23.49 -35.49 -11.38
N PRO A 153 -23.53 -36.79 -11.02
CA PRO A 153 -23.09 -37.22 -9.70
C PRO A 153 -21.58 -37.04 -9.57
N ALA A 154 -21.11 -36.69 -8.36
CA ALA A 154 -19.72 -36.31 -8.11
C ALA A 154 -18.69 -37.41 -8.46
N ASP A 155 -19.12 -38.66 -8.59
CA ASP A 155 -18.29 -39.80 -8.96
C ASP A 155 -18.21 -40.07 -10.48
N ASN A 156 -18.92 -39.30 -11.30
CA ASN A 156 -18.92 -39.45 -12.76
C ASN A 156 -18.85 -38.08 -13.49
N PRO A 157 -17.71 -37.36 -13.44
CA PRO A 157 -17.51 -36.13 -14.21
C PRO A 157 -17.47 -36.40 -15.72
N ILE A 158 -17.76 -35.39 -16.54
CA ILE A 158 -17.69 -35.47 -18.01
C ILE A 158 -16.24 -35.62 -18.46
N TRP A 159 -15.35 -34.84 -17.84
CA TRP A 159 -13.92 -34.91 -18.08
C TRP A 159 -13.19 -34.91 -16.74
N LYS A 160 -12.15 -35.75 -16.66
CA LYS A 160 -11.24 -35.83 -15.51
C LYS A 160 -9.82 -35.92 -16.03
N HIS A 161 -8.92 -35.20 -15.37
CA HIS A 161 -7.50 -35.28 -15.63
C HIS A 161 -6.69 -35.25 -14.33
N ASP A 162 -5.71 -36.14 -14.25
CA ASP A 162 -4.69 -36.18 -13.20
C ASP A 162 -3.33 -35.94 -13.89
N GLY A 163 -2.76 -34.77 -13.65
CA GLY A 163 -1.54 -34.31 -14.30
C GLY A 163 -0.38 -34.13 -13.33
N THR A 164 0.84 -34.11 -13.86
CA THR A 164 2.05 -33.80 -13.07
C THR A 164 2.81 -32.65 -13.69
N PHE A 165 3.54 -31.92 -12.87
CA PHE A 165 4.37 -30.81 -13.33
C PHE A 165 5.65 -30.73 -12.50
N LYS A 166 6.53 -29.78 -12.83
CA LYS A 166 7.69 -29.45 -12.00
C LYS A 166 7.61 -27.99 -11.62
N PHE A 167 7.36 -27.72 -10.35
CA PHE A 167 7.26 -26.35 -9.87
C PHE A 167 8.55 -25.57 -10.14
N ARG A 168 8.42 -24.48 -10.90
CA ARG A 168 9.47 -23.52 -11.23
C ARG A 168 8.83 -22.15 -11.42
N ASN A 169 9.08 -21.20 -10.52
CA ASN A 169 8.47 -19.86 -10.58
C ASN A 169 8.57 -19.23 -11.98
N ARG A 170 9.72 -19.38 -12.64
CA ARG A 170 9.97 -18.84 -13.99
C ARG A 170 9.07 -19.44 -15.07
N THR A 171 8.69 -20.71 -15.01
CA THR A 171 7.95 -21.40 -16.09
C THR A 171 6.62 -21.96 -15.63
N PHE A 172 6.16 -21.61 -14.42
CA PHE A 172 5.06 -22.27 -13.73
C PHE A 172 3.78 -22.30 -14.57
N TYR A 173 3.29 -21.13 -14.98
CA TYR A 173 2.07 -21.01 -15.78
C TYR A 173 2.23 -21.55 -17.21
N ALA A 174 3.43 -21.45 -17.78
CA ALA A 174 3.69 -21.91 -19.14
C ALA A 174 3.56 -23.43 -19.30
N VAL A 175 3.97 -24.18 -18.29
CA VAL A 175 3.80 -25.64 -18.29
C VAL A 175 2.31 -26.01 -18.34
N PHE A 176 1.47 -25.33 -17.56
CA PHE A 176 0.03 -25.61 -17.55
C PHE A 176 -0.67 -25.15 -18.83
N ALA A 177 -0.30 -23.97 -19.37
CA ALA A 177 -0.84 -23.51 -20.64
C ALA A 177 -0.55 -24.50 -21.77
N ALA A 178 0.68 -25.02 -21.84
CA ALA A 178 1.08 -26.03 -22.82
C ALA A 178 0.30 -27.34 -22.65
N GLN A 179 0.19 -27.84 -21.40
CA GLN A 179 -0.62 -29.04 -21.10
C GLN A 179 -2.09 -28.86 -21.48
N MET A 180 -2.69 -27.70 -21.19
CA MET A 180 -4.09 -27.44 -21.55
C MET A 180 -4.30 -27.35 -23.06
N ALA A 181 -3.34 -26.79 -23.81
CA ALA A 181 -3.40 -26.80 -25.26
C ALA A 181 -3.33 -28.24 -25.82
N GLU A 182 -2.47 -29.10 -25.27
CA GLU A 182 -2.37 -30.53 -25.62
C GLU A 182 -3.65 -31.32 -25.28
N LEU A 183 -4.33 -30.97 -24.18
CA LEU A 183 -5.56 -31.64 -23.72
C LEU A 183 -6.82 -31.20 -24.46
N SER A 184 -6.75 -30.16 -25.31
CA SER A 184 -7.92 -29.55 -25.95
C SER A 184 -8.78 -30.56 -26.75
N GLU A 185 -8.16 -31.37 -27.61
CA GLU A 185 -8.85 -32.39 -28.41
C GLU A 185 -9.46 -33.49 -27.51
N GLN A 186 -8.75 -33.89 -26.45
CA GLN A 186 -9.25 -34.89 -25.50
C GLN A 186 -10.50 -34.39 -24.76
N ILE A 187 -10.50 -33.12 -24.33
CA ILE A 187 -11.67 -32.49 -23.70
C ILE A 187 -12.85 -32.49 -24.68
N ALA A 188 -12.61 -32.12 -25.94
CA ALA A 188 -13.63 -32.12 -26.99
C ALA A 188 -14.19 -33.53 -27.27
N ASP A 189 -13.34 -34.55 -27.33
CA ASP A 189 -13.74 -35.96 -27.47
C ASP A 189 -14.69 -36.40 -26.34
N GLN A 190 -14.37 -36.08 -25.08
CA GLN A 190 -15.21 -36.44 -23.94
C GLN A 190 -16.55 -35.69 -23.95
N MET A 191 -16.54 -34.42 -24.37
CA MET A 191 -17.76 -33.64 -24.54
C MET A 191 -18.64 -34.19 -25.67
N ARG A 192 -18.06 -34.61 -26.79
CA ARG A 192 -18.79 -35.31 -27.88
C ARG A 192 -19.43 -36.59 -27.36
N ALA A 193 -18.69 -37.37 -26.58
CA ALA A 193 -19.22 -38.60 -25.95
C ALA A 193 -20.36 -38.32 -24.95
N ALA A 194 -20.37 -37.17 -24.30
CA ALA A 194 -21.45 -36.71 -23.43
C ALA A 194 -22.66 -36.12 -24.19
N GLY A 195 -22.53 -35.88 -25.50
CA GLY A 195 -23.63 -35.46 -26.38
C GLY A 195 -23.48 -34.06 -27.01
N ALA A 196 -22.34 -33.40 -26.86
CA ALA A 196 -22.09 -32.11 -27.53
C ALA A 196 -21.99 -32.27 -29.05
N LYS A 197 -22.56 -31.31 -29.80
CA LYS A 197 -22.51 -31.29 -31.27
C LYS A 197 -21.30 -30.49 -31.74
N GLU A 198 -20.61 -31.04 -32.75
CA GLU A 198 -19.48 -30.38 -33.39
C GLU A 198 -19.95 -29.42 -34.49
N ALA A 199 -19.44 -28.19 -34.43
CA ALA A 199 -19.59 -27.17 -35.46
C ALA A 199 -18.25 -26.48 -35.78
N ARG A 200 -17.14 -27.18 -35.54
CA ARG A 200 -15.79 -26.66 -35.78
C ARG A 200 -15.59 -26.28 -37.24
N ARG A 201 -14.85 -25.19 -37.47
CA ARG A 201 -14.36 -24.79 -38.79
C ARG A 201 -12.90 -25.16 -38.97
N GLU A 202 -12.55 -25.51 -40.21
CA GLU A 202 -11.16 -25.79 -40.58
C GLU A 202 -10.31 -24.51 -40.62
N LEU A 203 -9.00 -24.67 -40.45
CA LEU A 203 -8.03 -23.60 -40.57
C LEU A 203 -8.13 -22.96 -41.97
N ASN A 204 -8.29 -21.64 -42.02
CA ASN A 204 -8.39 -20.87 -43.24
C ASN A 204 -7.30 -19.79 -43.29
N PRO A 205 -6.13 -20.08 -43.91
CA PRO A 205 -5.04 -19.10 -44.02
C PRO A 205 -5.40 -17.82 -44.79
N ALA A 206 -6.47 -17.81 -45.59
CA ALA A 206 -6.92 -16.63 -46.33
C ALA A 206 -7.76 -15.67 -45.46
N ASN A 207 -8.26 -16.12 -44.30
CA ASN A 207 -8.95 -15.26 -43.35
C ASN A 207 -7.93 -14.45 -42.54
N VAL A 208 -7.61 -13.24 -42.99
CA VAL A 208 -6.62 -12.37 -42.35
C VAL A 208 -7.28 -11.14 -41.72
N PRO A 209 -6.74 -10.61 -40.60
CA PRO A 209 -7.19 -9.37 -40.00
C PRO A 209 -7.17 -8.19 -40.98
N LEU A 210 -8.14 -7.30 -40.83
CA LEU A 210 -8.11 -6.01 -41.52
C LEU A 210 -7.08 -5.07 -40.85
N PRO A 211 -6.48 -4.11 -41.59
CA PRO A 211 -5.48 -3.19 -41.02
C PRO A 211 -5.95 -2.43 -39.77
N GLU A 212 -7.25 -2.10 -39.68
CA GLU A 212 -7.83 -1.39 -38.54
C GLU A 212 -7.73 -2.19 -37.22
N ILE A 213 -7.59 -3.52 -37.29
CA ILE A 213 -7.39 -4.37 -36.10
C ILE A 213 -6.02 -4.12 -35.49
N GLU A 214 -4.98 -3.89 -36.30
CA GLU A 214 -3.65 -3.55 -35.79
C GLU A 214 -3.66 -2.16 -35.13
N THR A 215 -4.38 -1.19 -35.71
CA THR A 215 -4.60 0.12 -35.07
C THR A 215 -5.29 -0.05 -33.71
N GLN A 216 -6.36 -0.84 -33.63
CA GLN A 216 -7.05 -1.12 -32.35
C GLN A 216 -6.14 -1.79 -31.31
N LEU A 217 -5.22 -2.67 -31.73
CA LEU A 217 -4.25 -3.30 -30.84
C LEU A 217 -3.19 -2.31 -30.35
N GLY A 218 -2.89 -1.26 -31.11
CA GLY A 218 -2.02 -0.15 -30.70
C GLY A 218 -2.67 0.84 -29.72
N GLU A 219 -4.00 1.00 -29.78
CA GLU A 219 -4.75 1.87 -28.86
C GLU A 219 -4.89 1.25 -27.46
N MET A 220 -4.21 1.82 -26.47
CA MET A 220 -4.10 1.32 -25.09
C MET A 220 -5.29 1.72 -24.21
N ASN A 221 -6.47 1.25 -24.62
CA ASN A 221 -7.71 1.34 -23.86
C ASN A 221 -8.51 0.03 -23.95
N PHE A 222 -9.22 -0.35 -22.88
CA PHE A 222 -9.88 -1.67 -22.84
C PHE A 222 -11.02 -1.81 -23.86
N VAL A 223 -11.59 -0.70 -24.36
CA VAL A 223 -12.67 -0.70 -25.35
C VAL A 223 -12.17 -1.15 -26.72
N SER A 224 -11.00 -0.67 -27.13
CA SER A 224 -10.36 -1.00 -28.42
C SER A 224 -9.83 -2.43 -28.41
N GLN A 225 -9.22 -2.86 -27.30
CA GLN A 225 -8.80 -4.24 -27.14
C GLN A 225 -10.00 -5.21 -27.12
N PHE A 226 -11.11 -4.83 -26.48
CA PHE A 226 -12.37 -5.57 -26.55
C PHE A 226 -12.88 -5.68 -28.00
N ALA A 227 -12.83 -4.58 -28.77
CA ALA A 227 -13.26 -4.56 -30.16
C ALA A 227 -12.42 -5.52 -31.03
N ALA A 228 -11.09 -5.48 -30.92
CA ALA A 228 -10.18 -6.34 -31.65
C ALA A 228 -10.40 -7.82 -31.32
N VAL A 229 -10.52 -8.16 -30.03
CA VAL A 229 -10.81 -9.53 -29.59
C VAL A 229 -12.17 -10.02 -30.08
N ARG A 230 -13.21 -9.17 -30.00
CA ARG A 230 -14.56 -9.51 -30.51
C ARG A 230 -14.56 -9.71 -32.01
N ALA A 231 -13.84 -8.89 -32.77
CA ALA A 231 -13.68 -9.03 -34.21
C ALA A 231 -12.98 -10.35 -34.56
N ALA A 232 -11.91 -10.71 -33.85
CA ALA A 232 -11.20 -11.97 -34.04
C ALA A 232 -12.09 -13.18 -33.81
N HIS A 233 -12.82 -13.25 -32.69
CA HIS A 233 -13.74 -14.36 -32.42
C HIS A 233 -14.82 -14.50 -33.50
N ARG A 234 -15.40 -13.39 -33.95
CA ARG A 234 -16.39 -13.40 -35.03
C ARG A 234 -15.80 -13.87 -36.35
N ALA A 235 -14.65 -13.33 -36.75
CA ALA A 235 -14.00 -13.72 -38.00
C ALA A 235 -13.64 -15.21 -38.01
N MET A 236 -13.12 -15.74 -36.90
CA MET A 236 -12.81 -17.16 -36.75
C MET A 236 -14.08 -18.03 -36.78
N ALA A 237 -15.15 -17.59 -36.10
CA ALA A 237 -16.45 -18.27 -36.10
C ALA A 237 -17.18 -18.23 -37.45
N ASP A 238 -16.93 -17.20 -38.28
CA ASP A 238 -17.61 -16.97 -39.57
C ASP A 238 -16.84 -17.50 -40.78
N GLN A 239 -15.51 -17.60 -40.70
CA GLN A 239 -14.65 -17.91 -41.84
C GLN A 239 -13.56 -18.95 -41.54
N GLY A 240 -13.48 -19.45 -40.31
CA GLY A 240 -12.45 -20.40 -39.84
C GLY A 240 -11.21 -19.70 -39.27
N PRO A 241 -10.47 -20.34 -38.36
CA PRO A 241 -9.32 -19.75 -37.70
C PRO A 241 -8.12 -19.54 -38.64
N SER A 242 -7.23 -18.61 -38.30
CA SER A 242 -5.95 -18.39 -38.98
C SER A 242 -4.87 -17.98 -37.98
N ILE A 243 -3.59 -18.14 -38.34
CA ILE A 243 -2.46 -17.76 -37.47
C ILE A 243 -2.48 -16.25 -37.12
N PRO A 244 -2.72 -15.33 -38.07
CA PRO A 244 -2.83 -13.90 -37.73
C PRO A 244 -3.98 -13.58 -36.76
N TRP A 245 -5.16 -14.20 -36.90
CA TRP A 245 -6.26 -13.98 -35.96
C TRP A 245 -5.97 -14.54 -34.56
N LEU A 246 -5.23 -15.65 -34.46
CA LEU A 246 -4.73 -16.13 -33.16
C LEU A 246 -3.75 -15.12 -32.55
N GLY A 247 -2.89 -14.49 -33.36
CA GLY A 247 -2.02 -13.40 -32.92
C GLY A 247 -2.78 -12.21 -32.32
N VAL A 248 -3.89 -11.81 -32.96
CA VAL A 248 -4.81 -10.78 -32.44
C VAL A 248 -5.38 -11.19 -31.07
N LEU A 249 -5.83 -12.45 -30.91
CA LEU A 249 -6.31 -12.94 -29.62
C LEU A 249 -5.22 -12.93 -28.55
N VAL A 250 -4.00 -13.34 -28.88
CA VAL A 250 -2.86 -13.33 -27.94
C VAL A 250 -2.58 -11.92 -27.45
N ARG A 251 -2.39 -10.95 -28.37
CA ARG A 251 -2.09 -9.56 -28.01
C ARG A 251 -3.26 -8.86 -27.33
N GLY A 252 -4.46 -8.96 -27.89
CA GLY A 252 -5.65 -8.28 -27.35
C GLY A 252 -5.98 -8.72 -25.93
N TYR A 253 -5.90 -10.02 -25.62
CA TYR A 253 -6.10 -10.51 -24.26
C TYR A 253 -4.96 -10.14 -23.31
N ALA A 254 -3.69 -10.13 -23.76
CA ALA A 254 -2.57 -9.66 -22.93
C ALA A 254 -2.73 -8.18 -22.56
N ASN A 255 -3.14 -7.35 -23.54
CA ASN A 255 -3.37 -5.93 -23.34
C ASN A 255 -4.56 -5.68 -22.40
N LEU A 256 -5.67 -6.41 -22.55
CA LEU A 256 -6.79 -6.34 -21.62
C LEU A 256 -6.36 -6.70 -20.19
N ALA A 257 -5.53 -7.74 -20.02
CA ALA A 257 -5.01 -8.10 -18.71
C ALA A 257 -4.19 -6.95 -18.09
N MET A 258 -3.29 -6.33 -18.86
CA MET A 258 -2.46 -5.20 -18.41
C MET A 258 -3.29 -3.96 -18.05
N LEU A 259 -4.27 -3.62 -18.88
CA LEU A 259 -5.11 -2.43 -18.71
C LEU A 259 -6.08 -2.53 -17.53
N THR A 260 -6.30 -3.74 -16.99
CA THR A 260 -7.30 -4.00 -15.94
C THR A 260 -6.66 -4.48 -14.63
N GLN A 261 -5.33 -4.36 -14.47
CA GLN A 261 -4.63 -4.93 -13.31
C GLN A 261 -5.10 -4.36 -11.95
N HIS A 262 -5.51 -3.08 -11.94
CA HIS A 262 -5.97 -2.35 -10.76
C HIS A 262 -7.38 -2.76 -10.29
N THR A 263 -8.13 -3.48 -11.13
CA THR A 263 -9.50 -3.92 -10.81
C THR A 263 -9.54 -4.97 -9.71
N TRP A 264 -10.70 -5.11 -9.07
CA TRP A 264 -10.94 -5.99 -7.93
C TRP A 264 -11.54 -7.33 -8.35
N THR A 265 -11.72 -7.56 -9.66
CA THR A 265 -12.25 -8.81 -10.22
C THR A 265 -11.13 -9.70 -10.77
N THR A 266 -11.51 -10.95 -11.04
CA THR A 266 -10.68 -11.98 -11.67
C THR A 266 -10.55 -11.78 -13.19
N GLN A 267 -11.19 -10.76 -13.77
CA GLN A 267 -11.19 -10.53 -15.22
C GLN A 267 -9.78 -10.47 -15.80
N GLN A 268 -8.87 -9.76 -15.13
CA GLN A 268 -7.47 -9.67 -15.55
C GLN A 268 -6.73 -11.02 -15.58
N ASP A 269 -6.98 -11.89 -14.60
CA ASP A 269 -6.36 -13.22 -14.52
C ASP A 269 -6.93 -14.12 -15.64
N ALA A 270 -8.23 -14.00 -15.93
CA ALA A 270 -8.89 -14.69 -17.04
C ALA A 270 -8.36 -14.20 -18.41
N PHE A 271 -8.18 -12.89 -18.61
CA PHE A 271 -7.57 -12.34 -19.83
C PHE A 271 -6.13 -12.81 -20.02
N ALA A 272 -5.31 -12.73 -18.96
CA ALA A 272 -3.94 -13.22 -19.00
C ALA A 272 -3.89 -14.72 -19.36
N ALA A 273 -4.79 -15.52 -18.78
CA ALA A 273 -4.88 -16.95 -19.02
C ALA A 273 -5.30 -17.26 -20.46
N ARG A 274 -6.31 -16.55 -20.99
CA ARG A 274 -6.72 -16.66 -22.41
C ARG A 274 -5.56 -16.34 -23.34
N SER A 275 -4.82 -15.26 -23.08
CA SER A 275 -3.68 -14.86 -23.90
C SER A 275 -2.64 -15.98 -24.02
N ILE A 276 -2.17 -16.52 -22.89
CA ILE A 276 -1.10 -17.55 -22.93
C ILE A 276 -1.58 -18.90 -23.48
N VAL A 277 -2.85 -19.26 -23.23
CA VAL A 277 -3.45 -20.49 -23.79
C VAL A 277 -3.61 -20.37 -25.33
N TYR A 278 -4.06 -19.22 -25.83
CA TYR A 278 -4.09 -18.96 -27.27
C TYR A 278 -2.68 -18.88 -27.88
N ALA A 279 -1.68 -18.43 -27.13
CA ALA A 279 -0.30 -18.39 -27.59
C ALA A 279 0.28 -19.80 -27.80
N GLU A 280 -0.05 -20.74 -26.91
CA GLU A 280 0.28 -22.17 -27.09
C GLU A 280 -0.48 -22.78 -28.27
N ARG A 281 -1.77 -22.46 -28.46
CA ARG A 281 -2.53 -22.90 -29.63
C ARG A 281 -1.94 -22.39 -30.94
N MET A 282 -1.57 -21.10 -30.98
CA MET A 282 -0.89 -20.50 -32.13
C MET A 282 0.45 -21.21 -32.42
N LEU A 283 1.21 -21.55 -31.38
CA LEU A 283 2.47 -22.28 -31.52
C LEU A 283 2.24 -23.68 -32.12
N GLN A 284 1.23 -24.42 -31.63
CA GLN A 284 0.89 -25.74 -32.14
C GLN A 284 0.44 -25.72 -33.60
N LEU A 285 -0.43 -24.77 -33.97
CA LEU A 285 -0.99 -24.68 -35.33
C LEU A 285 -0.04 -24.07 -36.36
N SER A 286 0.99 -23.34 -35.93
CA SER A 286 1.97 -22.71 -36.83
C SER A 286 3.26 -23.51 -37.03
N GLU A 287 3.29 -24.77 -36.60
CA GLU A 287 4.50 -25.61 -36.58
C GLU A 287 5.67 -24.95 -35.82
N ARG A 288 5.37 -24.26 -34.71
CA ARG A 288 6.35 -23.59 -33.83
C ARG A 288 7.15 -22.47 -34.53
N SER A 289 6.48 -21.71 -35.39
CA SER A 289 7.05 -20.59 -36.15
C SER A 289 7.65 -19.46 -35.28
N ARG A 290 8.53 -18.64 -35.87
CA ARG A 290 9.12 -17.45 -35.22
C ARG A 290 8.06 -16.47 -34.77
N GLU A 291 7.07 -16.21 -35.62
CA GLU A 291 5.94 -15.33 -35.32
C GLU A 291 5.19 -15.78 -34.06
N ALA A 292 4.86 -17.08 -33.95
CA ALA A 292 4.18 -17.60 -32.78
C ALA A 292 5.05 -17.52 -31.51
N ARG A 293 6.37 -17.70 -31.63
CA ARG A 293 7.30 -17.50 -30.50
C ARG A 293 7.37 -16.06 -30.04
N LEU A 294 7.34 -15.08 -30.95
CA LEU A 294 7.29 -13.66 -30.60
C LEU A 294 5.98 -13.30 -29.88
N HIS A 295 4.84 -13.85 -30.32
CA HIS A 295 3.56 -13.67 -29.65
C HIS A 295 3.53 -14.31 -28.25
N GLN A 296 4.11 -15.51 -28.08
CA GLN A 296 4.30 -16.10 -26.75
C GLN A 296 5.16 -15.19 -25.87
N ALA A 297 6.31 -14.74 -26.36
CA ALA A 297 7.20 -13.85 -25.62
C ALA A 297 6.50 -12.54 -25.20
N TYR A 298 5.70 -11.96 -26.10
CA TYR A 298 4.87 -10.78 -25.81
C TYR A 298 3.88 -11.05 -24.68
N ALA A 299 3.09 -12.11 -24.79
CA ALA A 299 2.09 -12.46 -23.79
C ALA A 299 2.72 -12.63 -22.41
N TYR A 300 3.80 -13.42 -22.31
CA TYR A 300 4.50 -13.63 -21.06
C TYR A 300 5.20 -12.37 -20.52
N ALA A 301 5.69 -11.48 -21.39
CA ALA A 301 6.27 -10.21 -20.95
C ALA A 301 5.20 -9.32 -20.32
N VAL A 302 4.10 -9.07 -21.05
CA VAL A 302 3.02 -8.16 -20.63
C VAL A 302 2.33 -8.61 -19.34
N ILE A 303 2.13 -9.92 -19.14
CA ILE A 303 1.58 -10.43 -17.88
C ILE A 303 2.58 -10.40 -16.72
N GLY A 304 3.86 -10.08 -16.97
CA GLY A 304 4.90 -9.92 -15.96
C GLY A 304 5.77 -11.15 -15.68
N MET A 305 5.80 -12.14 -16.57
CA MET A 305 6.72 -13.29 -16.52
C MET A 305 8.00 -13.02 -17.32
N HIS A 306 8.68 -11.92 -17.01
CA HIS A 306 9.80 -11.38 -17.80
C HIS A 306 10.92 -12.38 -18.04
N GLY A 307 11.29 -13.19 -17.04
CA GLY A 307 12.33 -14.22 -17.18
C GLY A 307 11.99 -15.25 -18.26
N HIS A 308 10.75 -15.70 -18.32
CA HIS A 308 10.32 -16.65 -19.36
C HIS A 308 10.21 -15.99 -20.73
N ALA A 309 9.68 -14.77 -20.80
CA ALA A 309 9.60 -14.01 -22.03
C ALA A 309 10.98 -13.85 -22.70
N LEU A 310 12.03 -13.59 -21.89
CA LEU A 310 13.41 -13.51 -22.38
C LEU A 310 13.95 -14.85 -22.90
N ASP A 311 13.57 -15.97 -22.26
CA ASP A 311 13.93 -17.31 -22.77
C ASP A 311 13.28 -17.56 -24.13
N LEU A 312 12.00 -17.19 -24.28
CA LEU A 312 11.24 -17.33 -25.52
C LEU A 312 11.78 -16.43 -26.64
N LEU A 313 12.18 -15.19 -26.34
CA LEU A 313 12.87 -14.32 -27.30
C LEU A 313 14.19 -14.94 -27.78
N ALA A 314 15.00 -15.45 -26.85
CA ALA A 314 16.25 -16.12 -27.20
C ALA A 314 16.04 -17.40 -28.02
N GLU A 315 14.88 -18.06 -27.89
CA GLU A 315 14.48 -19.17 -28.75
C GLU A 315 14.01 -18.70 -30.13
N ALA A 316 13.25 -17.61 -30.21
CA ALA A 316 12.85 -16.99 -31.47
C ALA A 316 14.07 -16.58 -32.29
N ASP A 317 15.08 -15.96 -31.68
CA ASP A 317 16.34 -15.51 -32.30
C ASP A 317 17.17 -16.61 -32.96
N LYS A 318 16.97 -17.88 -32.55
CA LYS A 318 17.61 -19.03 -33.18
C LYS A 318 16.91 -19.46 -34.47
N GLN A 319 15.70 -18.97 -34.73
CA GLN A 319 14.90 -19.31 -35.90
C GLN A 319 15.09 -18.28 -37.01
N THR A 320 15.28 -18.75 -38.24
CA THR A 320 15.39 -17.88 -39.41
C THR A 320 14.01 -17.30 -39.75
N PRO A 321 13.87 -15.97 -39.92
CA PRO A 321 12.64 -15.39 -40.45
C PRO A 321 12.27 -16.04 -41.78
N ARG A 322 10.97 -16.16 -42.08
CA ARG A 322 10.54 -16.58 -43.42
C ARG A 322 10.95 -15.49 -44.42
N SER A 323 11.36 -15.90 -45.62
CA SER A 323 11.88 -14.98 -46.64
C SER A 323 10.85 -13.89 -46.98
N GLY A 324 11.14 -12.64 -46.62
CA GLY A 324 10.28 -11.48 -46.89
C GLY A 324 9.47 -10.97 -45.69
N ASP A 325 9.45 -11.68 -44.56
CA ASP A 325 8.74 -11.27 -43.36
C ASP A 325 9.71 -10.53 -42.41
N ALA A 326 9.47 -9.24 -42.18
CA ALA A 326 10.09 -8.52 -41.07
C ALA A 326 9.36 -8.86 -39.77
N ASP A 327 10.08 -8.88 -38.64
CA ASP A 327 9.42 -9.00 -37.35
C ASP A 327 8.49 -7.80 -37.11
N PRO A 328 7.32 -7.99 -36.46
CA PRO A 328 6.42 -6.89 -36.15
C PRO A 328 7.10 -5.83 -35.27
N ALA A 329 6.79 -4.55 -35.48
CA ALA A 329 7.42 -3.43 -34.76
C ALA A 329 7.32 -3.59 -33.22
N TRP A 330 6.16 -4.01 -32.71
CA TRP A 330 5.93 -4.23 -31.28
C TRP A 330 6.84 -5.31 -30.66
N ALA A 331 7.39 -6.24 -31.45
CA ALA A 331 8.28 -7.29 -30.93
C ALA A 331 9.58 -6.70 -30.37
N GLN A 332 10.00 -5.53 -30.87
CA GLN A 332 11.18 -4.81 -30.41
C GLN A 332 11.04 -4.29 -28.97
N LEU A 333 9.80 -4.09 -28.49
CA LEU A 333 9.53 -3.59 -27.13
C LEU A 333 9.72 -4.66 -26.04
N ILE A 334 9.60 -5.96 -26.38
CA ILE A 334 9.57 -7.06 -25.40
C ILE A 334 10.86 -7.15 -24.60
N GLY A 335 12.00 -7.11 -25.30
CA GLY A 335 13.33 -7.22 -24.69
C GLY A 335 13.61 -6.07 -23.72
N PRO A 336 13.53 -4.81 -24.18
CA PRO A 336 13.70 -3.63 -23.33
C PRO A 336 12.75 -3.59 -22.14
N PHE A 337 11.47 -3.93 -22.34
CA PHE A 337 10.49 -3.99 -21.25
C PHE A 337 10.87 -5.03 -20.19
N ALA A 338 11.12 -6.28 -20.59
CA ALA A 338 11.48 -7.36 -19.67
C ALA A 338 12.84 -7.15 -18.98
N LYS A 339 13.71 -6.29 -19.53
CA LYS A 339 15.02 -5.93 -18.99
C LYS A 339 15.07 -4.58 -18.27
N PHE A 340 13.94 -3.85 -18.19
CA PHE A 340 13.85 -2.54 -17.54
C PHE A 340 14.79 -1.51 -18.19
N GLN A 341 14.85 -1.50 -19.53
CA GLN A 341 15.68 -0.62 -20.35
C GLN A 341 14.88 0.62 -20.79
N LEU A 342 14.87 1.64 -19.92
CA LEU A 342 14.03 2.84 -20.07
C LEU A 342 14.37 3.66 -21.32
N VAL A 343 15.66 3.95 -21.53
CA VAL A 343 16.11 4.79 -22.66
C VAL A 343 15.75 4.14 -23.99
N GLU A 344 15.92 2.82 -24.08
CA GLU A 344 15.58 2.07 -25.28
C GLU A 344 14.08 2.02 -25.54
N LEU A 345 13.23 1.91 -24.51
CA LEU A 345 11.77 2.02 -24.67
C LEU A 345 11.35 3.41 -25.16
N GLU A 346 11.98 4.46 -24.65
CA GLU A 346 11.71 5.85 -25.07
C GLU A 346 12.13 6.10 -26.51
N GLN A 347 13.28 5.58 -26.92
CA GLN A 347 13.75 5.68 -28.31
C GLN A 347 12.80 4.94 -29.26
N LEU A 348 12.40 3.71 -28.93
CA LEU A 348 11.46 2.95 -29.75
C LEU A 348 10.09 3.64 -29.89
N ALA A 349 9.63 4.33 -28.85
CA ALA A 349 8.39 5.11 -28.90
C ALA A 349 8.52 6.36 -29.79
N ALA A 350 9.70 6.98 -29.81
CA ALA A 350 9.96 8.19 -30.60
C ALA A 350 10.19 7.88 -32.08
N ASP A 351 10.70 6.69 -32.39
CA ASP A 351 10.99 6.27 -33.76
C ASP A 351 9.75 5.75 -34.52
N ASP A 352 8.69 5.35 -33.82
CA ASP A 352 7.48 4.77 -34.40
C ASP A 352 6.20 5.22 -33.67
N ASP A 353 5.43 6.11 -34.33
CA ASP A 353 4.16 6.64 -33.81
C ASP A 353 3.12 5.53 -33.53
N GLU A 354 3.17 4.39 -34.23
CA GLU A 354 2.25 3.27 -34.00
C GLU A 354 2.54 2.55 -32.67
N LEU A 355 3.75 2.71 -32.12
CA LEU A 355 4.15 2.13 -30.85
C LEU A 355 3.95 3.08 -29.66
N ALA A 356 3.62 4.35 -29.89
CA ALA A 356 3.67 5.40 -28.88
C ALA A 356 2.87 5.06 -27.61
N GLU A 357 1.60 4.64 -27.73
CA GLU A 357 0.77 4.31 -26.58
C GLU A 357 1.25 3.06 -25.83
N LEU A 358 1.56 1.98 -26.56
CA LEU A 358 2.03 0.73 -25.96
C LEU A 358 3.36 0.95 -25.25
N ALA A 359 4.32 1.61 -25.90
CA ALA A 359 5.63 1.90 -25.32
C ALA A 359 5.52 2.82 -24.10
N ALA A 360 4.67 3.86 -24.14
CA ALA A 360 4.42 4.74 -23.00
C ALA A 360 3.81 3.99 -21.80
N LEU A 361 2.91 3.04 -22.05
CA LEU A 361 2.31 2.21 -21.00
C LEU A 361 3.32 1.19 -20.43
N LEU A 362 4.11 0.52 -21.28
CA LEU A 362 5.18 -0.37 -20.82
C LEU A 362 6.24 0.40 -20.00
N ARG A 363 6.61 1.60 -20.45
CA ARG A 363 7.49 2.51 -19.71
C ARG A 363 6.91 2.88 -18.34
N TRP A 364 5.61 3.18 -18.27
CA TRP A 364 4.92 3.40 -17.00
C TRP A 364 5.05 2.20 -16.05
N HIS A 365 4.84 0.97 -16.53
CA HIS A 365 5.01 -0.24 -15.71
C HIS A 365 6.45 -0.41 -15.22
N VAL A 366 7.45 -0.08 -16.04
CA VAL A 366 8.87 -0.07 -15.62
C VAL A 366 9.10 0.97 -14.53
N TYR A 367 8.68 2.23 -14.71
CA TYR A 367 8.84 3.29 -13.70
C TYR A 367 8.10 3.03 -12.40
N ARG A 368 6.86 2.51 -12.48
CA ARG A 368 6.09 2.07 -11.31
C ARG A 368 6.88 1.07 -10.48
N SER A 369 7.64 0.20 -11.15
CA SER A 369 8.47 -0.78 -10.47
C SER A 369 9.58 -0.14 -9.65
N TYR A 370 10.02 1.09 -9.90
CA TYR A 370 11.02 1.75 -9.05
C TYR A 370 10.45 2.22 -7.70
N MET A 371 9.13 2.36 -7.59
CA MET A 371 8.45 2.88 -6.38
C MET A 371 8.96 4.26 -5.94
N HIS A 372 9.37 5.10 -6.90
CA HIS A 372 9.88 6.44 -6.64
C HIS A 372 8.78 7.50 -6.81
N GLY A 373 8.38 8.19 -5.74
CA GLY A 373 7.20 9.06 -5.73
C GLY A 373 7.18 10.15 -6.81
N ARG A 374 8.31 10.84 -7.05
CA ARG A 374 8.39 11.86 -8.10
C ARG A 374 8.27 11.27 -9.50
N TRP A 375 8.85 10.09 -9.73
CA TRP A 375 8.72 9.41 -11.01
C TRP A 375 7.28 8.94 -11.24
N ILE A 376 6.60 8.45 -10.20
CA ILE A 376 5.17 8.14 -10.25
C ILE A 376 4.36 9.36 -10.68
N ASN A 377 4.66 10.55 -10.16
CA ASN A 377 4.01 11.78 -10.57
C ASN A 377 4.33 12.15 -12.02
N ASP A 378 5.61 12.34 -12.34
CA ASP A 378 6.03 12.96 -13.59
C ASP A 378 5.77 12.03 -14.78
N ILE A 379 6.11 10.75 -14.64
CA ILE A 379 5.85 9.75 -15.68
C ILE A 379 4.35 9.44 -15.75
N GLY A 380 3.65 9.44 -14.63
CA GLY A 380 2.19 9.29 -14.61
C GLY A 380 1.50 10.36 -15.47
N LEU A 381 1.86 11.63 -15.26
CA LEU A 381 1.34 12.75 -16.04
C LEU A 381 1.70 12.66 -17.53
N GLN A 382 2.95 12.29 -17.84
CA GLN A 382 3.38 12.09 -19.24
C GLN A 382 2.60 10.95 -19.91
N THR A 383 2.50 9.79 -19.26
CA THR A 383 1.79 8.64 -19.84
C THR A 383 0.30 8.91 -19.92
N MET A 384 -0.32 9.65 -19.00
CA MET A 384 -1.72 10.07 -19.10
C MET A 384 -2.01 10.95 -20.32
N ALA A 385 -1.03 11.76 -20.76
CA ALA A 385 -1.17 12.58 -21.96
C ALA A 385 -1.20 11.74 -23.24
N VAL A 386 -0.47 10.61 -23.26
CA VAL A 386 -0.36 9.70 -24.40
C VAL A 386 -1.46 8.63 -24.37
N CYS A 387 -1.72 8.04 -23.20
CA CYS A 387 -2.67 6.95 -22.97
C CYS A 387 -3.80 7.41 -22.02
N PRO A 388 -4.66 8.36 -22.43
CA PRO A 388 -5.64 8.99 -21.55
C PRO A 388 -6.69 8.03 -20.97
N GLU A 389 -6.93 6.90 -21.63
CA GLU A 389 -7.95 5.91 -21.25
C GLU A 389 -7.32 4.65 -20.58
N ALA A 390 -6.03 4.69 -20.24
CA ALA A 390 -5.37 3.66 -19.43
C ALA A 390 -5.56 3.94 -17.93
N TYR A 391 -6.75 3.63 -17.42
CA TYR A 391 -7.19 3.99 -16.06
C TYR A 391 -6.32 3.44 -14.91
N SER A 392 -5.57 2.37 -15.15
CA SER A 392 -4.64 1.81 -14.17
C SER A 392 -3.56 2.80 -13.70
N ILE A 393 -3.14 3.74 -14.56
CA ILE A 393 -2.19 4.80 -14.22
C ILE A 393 -2.76 5.67 -13.10
N TYR A 394 -4.00 6.13 -13.31
CA TYR A 394 -4.71 6.99 -12.38
C TYR A 394 -4.97 6.28 -11.05
N SER A 395 -5.39 5.01 -11.10
CA SER A 395 -5.65 4.22 -9.90
C SER A 395 -4.39 4.04 -9.05
N VAL A 396 -3.22 3.82 -9.68
CA VAL A 396 -1.94 3.75 -8.95
C VAL A 396 -1.60 5.09 -8.32
N MET A 397 -1.75 6.20 -9.05
CA MET A 397 -1.52 7.55 -8.49
C MET A 397 -2.47 7.85 -7.33
N ALA A 398 -3.75 7.52 -7.46
CA ALA A 398 -4.79 7.72 -6.45
C ALA A 398 -4.55 6.93 -5.15
N ASN A 399 -3.79 5.83 -5.22
CA ASN A 399 -3.43 5.00 -4.07
C ASN A 399 -1.96 5.17 -3.64
N TRP A 400 -1.22 6.12 -4.24
CA TRP A 400 0.14 6.45 -3.82
C TRP A 400 0.17 7.06 -2.41
N THR A 401 1.31 7.19 -1.74
CA THR A 401 1.37 7.75 -0.36
C THR A 401 1.27 9.28 -0.32
N ALA A 402 1.91 9.98 -1.26
CA ALA A 402 1.97 11.43 -1.31
C ALA A 402 0.61 12.06 -1.71
N LEU A 403 0.11 12.99 -0.89
CA LEU A 403 -1.24 13.54 -0.99
C LEU A 403 -1.51 14.29 -2.30
N GLY A 404 -0.52 15.02 -2.83
CA GLY A 404 -0.62 15.71 -4.11
C GLY A 404 -0.83 14.74 -5.27
N ILE A 405 -0.07 13.64 -5.29
CA ILE A 405 -0.19 12.58 -6.30
C ILE A 405 -1.56 11.90 -6.22
N LYS A 406 -1.99 11.54 -5.00
CA LYS A 406 -3.32 10.92 -4.74
C LYS A 406 -4.46 11.75 -5.32
N ARG A 407 -4.49 13.04 -4.96
CA ARG A 407 -5.54 13.99 -5.38
C ARG A 407 -5.55 14.17 -6.90
N ARG A 408 -4.39 14.35 -7.51
CA ARG A 408 -4.27 14.44 -8.98
C ARG A 408 -4.82 13.19 -9.66
N GLY A 409 -4.39 12.00 -9.21
CA GLY A 409 -4.83 10.73 -9.76
C GLY A 409 -6.35 10.56 -9.70
N ALA A 410 -6.95 10.69 -8.51
CA ALA A 410 -8.39 10.50 -8.32
C ALA A 410 -9.24 11.52 -9.09
N SER A 411 -8.87 12.80 -9.09
CA SER A 411 -9.62 13.85 -9.79
C SER A 411 -9.50 13.76 -11.31
N ALA A 412 -8.33 13.38 -11.83
CA ALA A 412 -8.13 13.23 -13.27
C ALA A 412 -8.87 12.00 -13.82
N ALA A 413 -8.92 10.91 -13.05
CA ALA A 413 -9.52 9.65 -13.48
C ALA A 413 -11.01 9.79 -13.79
N ILE A 414 -11.79 10.36 -12.87
CA ILE A 414 -13.25 10.53 -13.02
C ILE A 414 -13.58 11.41 -14.22
N ASN A 415 -12.77 12.43 -14.44
CA ASN A 415 -12.90 13.37 -15.55
C ASN A 415 -12.66 12.67 -16.87
N MET A 416 -11.59 11.88 -16.94
CA MET A 416 -11.21 11.17 -18.15
C MET A 416 -12.19 10.04 -18.47
N PHE A 417 -12.54 9.21 -17.48
CA PHE A 417 -13.50 8.12 -17.63
C PHE A 417 -14.89 8.62 -18.04
N GLY A 418 -15.43 9.63 -17.34
CA GLY A 418 -16.75 10.17 -17.62
C GLY A 418 -16.87 10.89 -18.98
N ARG A 419 -15.76 11.42 -19.51
CA ARG A 419 -15.73 12.18 -20.77
C ARG A 419 -15.36 11.33 -21.98
N ARG A 420 -14.32 10.49 -21.91
CA ARG A 420 -13.78 9.76 -23.07
C ARG A 420 -14.48 8.44 -23.32
N LEU A 421 -14.81 7.68 -22.28
CA LEU A 421 -15.42 6.36 -22.44
C LEU A 421 -16.69 6.38 -23.31
N PRO A 422 -17.68 7.29 -23.11
CA PRO A 422 -18.88 7.29 -23.95
C PRO A 422 -18.57 7.54 -25.43
N ASP A 423 -17.62 8.43 -25.72
CA ASP A 423 -17.19 8.74 -27.09
C ASP A 423 -16.53 7.50 -27.72
N ARG A 424 -15.63 6.83 -26.99
CA ARG A 424 -14.96 5.59 -27.44
C ARG A 424 -15.92 4.43 -27.68
N VAL A 425 -16.88 4.21 -26.78
CA VAL A 425 -17.90 3.17 -26.94
C VAL A 425 -18.78 3.44 -28.16
N ALA A 426 -19.04 4.70 -28.51
CA ALA A 426 -19.84 5.07 -29.69
C ALA A 426 -19.23 4.60 -31.02
N GLU A 427 -17.90 4.45 -31.07
CA GLU A 427 -17.13 4.02 -32.24
C GLU A 427 -17.22 2.50 -32.49
N LEU A 428 -17.72 1.73 -31.51
CA LEU A 428 -17.84 0.28 -31.64
C LEU A 428 -18.82 -0.14 -32.73
N GLN A 429 -18.37 -1.07 -33.58
CA GLN A 429 -19.21 -1.74 -34.56
C GLN A 429 -20.28 -2.59 -33.85
N ASP A 430 -21.49 -2.61 -34.42
CA ASP A 430 -22.64 -3.35 -33.90
C ASP A 430 -23.04 -3.05 -32.44
N LEU A 431 -22.68 -1.87 -31.91
CA LEU A 431 -23.07 -1.46 -30.56
C LEU A 431 -24.60 -1.53 -30.38
N PRO A 432 -25.11 -2.22 -29.33
CA PRO A 432 -26.55 -2.33 -29.07
C PRO A 432 -27.24 -0.97 -28.98
N LYS A 433 -28.45 -0.85 -29.55
CA LYS A 433 -29.19 0.41 -29.62
C LYS A 433 -29.40 1.08 -28.26
N ALA A 434 -29.68 0.28 -27.23
CA ALA A 434 -29.84 0.78 -25.85
C ALA A 434 -28.55 1.44 -25.35
N ALA A 435 -27.39 0.78 -25.49
CA ALA A 435 -26.10 1.34 -25.12
C ALA A 435 -25.76 2.61 -25.94
N ARG A 436 -26.04 2.60 -27.25
CA ARG A 436 -25.84 3.75 -28.14
C ARG A 436 -26.62 5.00 -27.72
N SER A 437 -27.79 4.85 -27.10
CA SER A 437 -28.56 6.00 -26.60
C SER A 437 -27.89 6.73 -25.43
N HIS A 438 -26.95 6.08 -24.73
CA HIS A 438 -26.23 6.63 -23.59
C HIS A 438 -24.85 7.19 -23.96
N THR A 439 -24.39 7.02 -25.22
CA THR A 439 -23.13 7.60 -25.71
C THR A 439 -23.29 9.02 -26.24
N VAL A 440 -24.51 9.44 -26.60
CA VAL A 440 -24.77 10.78 -27.14
C VAL A 440 -24.68 11.83 -26.03
N LYS A 441 -23.90 12.90 -26.25
CA LYS A 441 -23.84 14.05 -25.34
C LYS A 441 -25.24 14.64 -25.16
N SER A 442 -25.75 14.67 -23.93
CA SER A 442 -26.98 15.42 -23.63
C SER A 442 -26.71 16.90 -23.90
N SER A 443 -27.25 17.44 -25.00
CA SER A 443 -27.24 18.87 -25.24
C SER A 443 -28.10 19.55 -24.18
N GLY A 444 -27.53 20.44 -23.37
CA GLY A 444 -28.34 21.46 -22.72
C GLY A 444 -27.87 21.88 -21.34
N LEU A 445 -27.74 23.21 -21.22
CA LEU A 445 -28.03 24.10 -20.10
C LEU A 445 -28.57 23.49 -18.78
N LEU A 446 -29.44 22.47 -18.83
CA LEU A 446 -29.97 21.74 -17.67
C LEU A 446 -28.92 20.98 -16.86
N SER A 447 -27.86 20.40 -17.45
CA SER A 447 -26.85 19.67 -16.65
C SER A 447 -26.00 20.61 -15.80
N ARG A 448 -25.78 21.85 -16.28
CA ARG A 448 -25.11 22.92 -15.53
C ARG A 448 -25.99 23.54 -14.44
N LEU A 449 -27.31 23.46 -14.58
CA LEU A 449 -28.29 24.01 -13.65
C LEU A 449 -28.66 23.04 -12.51
N LEU A 450 -28.43 21.73 -12.68
CA LEU A 450 -28.75 20.68 -11.70
C LEU A 450 -27.55 20.24 -10.83
N GLY A 451 -26.46 21.02 -10.80
CA GLY A 451 -25.43 20.90 -9.75
C GLY A 451 -24.28 19.93 -9.99
N GLY A 452 -24.08 19.42 -11.21
CA GLY A 452 -22.86 18.67 -11.54
C GLY A 452 -21.72 19.62 -11.88
N GLY A 453 -20.80 19.86 -10.95
CA GLY A 453 -19.50 20.48 -11.25
C GLY A 453 -18.69 19.60 -12.20
N ASP A 454 -17.66 20.16 -12.84
CA ASP A 454 -16.69 19.41 -13.65
C ASP A 454 -15.88 18.37 -12.80
N ASP A 455 -16.10 18.31 -11.49
CA ASP A 455 -15.39 17.44 -10.53
C ASP A 455 -16.24 16.25 -10.00
N ASP A 456 -17.38 15.93 -10.62
CA ASP A 456 -18.26 14.85 -10.13
C ASP A 456 -18.20 13.55 -10.97
N LEU A 457 -18.47 12.42 -10.32
CA LEU A 457 -18.43 11.09 -10.94
C LEU A 457 -19.67 10.89 -11.83
N SER A 458 -19.44 10.80 -13.15
CA SER A 458 -20.51 10.68 -14.15
C SER A 458 -21.31 9.38 -14.03
N ASP A 459 -22.62 9.45 -14.24
CA ASP A 459 -23.53 8.29 -14.27
C ASP A 459 -23.61 7.60 -15.64
N ARG A 460 -23.05 8.23 -16.69
CA ARG A 460 -23.14 7.74 -18.06
C ARG A 460 -22.43 6.40 -18.28
N PRO A 461 -21.19 6.18 -17.80
CA PRO A 461 -20.53 4.89 -17.94
C PRO A 461 -21.36 3.75 -17.34
N MET A 462 -21.91 3.91 -16.14
CA MET A 462 -22.77 2.89 -15.53
C MET A 462 -24.07 2.64 -16.32
N LYS A 463 -24.69 3.65 -16.92
CA LYS A 463 -25.83 3.46 -17.83
C LYS A 463 -25.46 2.64 -19.07
N ILE A 464 -24.30 2.92 -19.66
CA ILE A 464 -23.75 2.14 -20.78
C ILE A 464 -23.51 0.69 -20.34
N ALA A 465 -22.85 0.48 -19.19
CA ALA A 465 -22.56 -0.83 -18.63
C ALA A 465 -23.82 -1.69 -18.48
N ARG A 466 -24.85 -1.15 -17.82
CA ARG A 466 -26.13 -1.84 -17.61
C ARG A 466 -26.82 -2.15 -18.95
N ALA A 467 -26.81 -1.22 -19.90
CA ALA A 467 -27.40 -1.45 -21.23
C ALA A 467 -26.68 -2.57 -22.01
N LEU A 468 -25.35 -2.66 -21.92
CA LEU A 468 -24.57 -3.74 -22.52
C LEU A 468 -24.85 -5.09 -21.86
N GLN A 469 -24.93 -5.13 -20.52
CA GLN A 469 -25.26 -6.34 -19.78
C GLN A 469 -26.68 -6.84 -20.09
N THR A 470 -27.66 -5.94 -20.18
CA THR A 470 -29.03 -6.28 -20.60
C THR A 470 -29.04 -6.80 -22.04
N ALA A 471 -28.37 -6.12 -22.97
CA ALA A 471 -28.31 -6.55 -24.36
C ALA A 471 -27.69 -7.95 -24.52
N ALA A 472 -26.67 -8.29 -23.72
CA ALA A 472 -26.06 -9.61 -23.71
C ALA A 472 -26.98 -10.73 -23.19
N ARG A 473 -27.90 -10.41 -22.26
CA ARG A 473 -28.90 -11.37 -21.75
C ARG A 473 -30.05 -11.59 -22.73
N GLU A 474 -30.36 -10.59 -23.54
CA GLU A 474 -31.47 -10.60 -24.51
C GLU A 474 -31.02 -10.97 -25.94
N GLU A 475 -29.74 -11.31 -26.14
CA GLU A 475 -29.17 -11.63 -27.46
C GLU A 475 -29.77 -12.94 -28.01
N ALA A 476 -30.57 -12.85 -29.07
CA ALA A 476 -31.22 -14.02 -29.70
C ALA A 476 -30.22 -14.99 -30.36
N GLU A 477 -29.11 -14.45 -30.88
CA GLU A 477 -27.99 -15.24 -31.40
C GLU A 477 -26.72 -14.86 -30.65
N PRO A 478 -26.42 -15.55 -29.53
CA PRO A 478 -25.24 -15.31 -28.71
C PRO A 478 -23.96 -15.27 -29.54
N THR A 479 -23.15 -14.22 -29.37
CA THR A 479 -21.86 -14.08 -30.06
C THR A 479 -20.68 -14.11 -29.08
N GLU A 480 -19.49 -14.41 -29.60
CA GLU A 480 -18.20 -14.20 -28.95
C GLU A 480 -17.55 -12.96 -29.58
N PHE A 481 -17.00 -12.00 -28.84
CA PHE A 481 -16.88 -11.92 -27.39
C PHE A 481 -18.04 -11.12 -26.76
N SER A 482 -18.71 -11.63 -25.74
CA SER A 482 -19.98 -11.08 -25.22
C SER A 482 -19.93 -9.61 -24.80
N TRP A 483 -20.99 -8.86 -25.09
CA TRP A 483 -21.19 -7.48 -24.60
C TRP A 483 -21.21 -7.37 -23.07
N ALA A 484 -21.58 -8.45 -22.36
CA ALA A 484 -21.58 -8.47 -20.91
C ALA A 484 -20.18 -8.21 -20.34
N VAL A 485 -19.12 -8.66 -21.03
CA VAL A 485 -17.75 -8.47 -20.53
C VAL A 485 -17.36 -6.99 -20.55
N LEU A 486 -17.62 -6.28 -21.64
CA LEU A 486 -17.39 -4.84 -21.69
C LEU A 486 -18.26 -4.09 -20.66
N GLY A 487 -19.52 -4.50 -20.51
CA GLY A 487 -20.39 -3.92 -19.48
C GLY A 487 -19.83 -4.11 -18.07
N THR A 488 -19.30 -5.30 -17.75
CA THR A 488 -18.67 -5.59 -16.46
C THR A 488 -17.38 -4.80 -16.27
N LEU A 489 -16.53 -4.65 -17.29
CA LEU A 489 -15.33 -3.82 -17.22
C LEU A 489 -15.63 -2.36 -16.90
N ILE A 490 -16.65 -1.79 -17.56
CA ILE A 490 -17.08 -0.42 -17.30
C ILE A 490 -17.66 -0.28 -15.88
N ALA A 491 -18.43 -1.27 -15.43
CA ALA A 491 -18.99 -1.27 -14.08
C ALA A 491 -17.92 -1.39 -13.00
N GLU A 492 -16.88 -2.18 -13.26
CA GLU A 492 -15.74 -2.36 -12.37
C GLU A 492 -14.90 -1.09 -12.27
N GLU A 493 -14.59 -0.44 -13.40
CA GLU A 493 -13.87 0.84 -13.41
C GLU A 493 -14.66 1.91 -12.65
N GLN A 494 -15.97 2.00 -12.86
CA GLN A 494 -16.85 2.91 -12.11
C GLN A 494 -16.76 2.68 -10.59
N PHE A 495 -16.68 1.41 -10.15
CA PHE A 495 -16.53 1.07 -8.74
C PHE A 495 -15.15 1.47 -8.20
N VAL A 496 -14.07 1.18 -8.92
CA VAL A 496 -12.71 1.54 -8.50
C VAL A 496 -12.58 3.06 -8.37
N GLU A 497 -13.12 3.83 -9.31
CA GLU A 497 -13.06 5.29 -9.26
C GLU A 497 -13.85 5.88 -8.08
N ALA A 498 -15.04 5.34 -7.79
CA ALA A 498 -15.81 5.73 -6.60
C ALA A 498 -15.03 5.47 -5.30
N VAL A 499 -14.38 4.30 -5.19
CA VAL A 499 -13.57 3.92 -4.02
C VAL A 499 -12.34 4.82 -3.89
N ASN A 500 -11.62 5.07 -4.98
CA ASN A 500 -10.43 5.93 -4.98
C ASN A 500 -10.78 7.34 -4.50
N LEU A 501 -11.85 7.92 -5.01
CA LEU A 501 -12.29 9.26 -4.62
C LEU A 501 -12.75 9.32 -3.15
N LEU A 502 -13.45 8.29 -2.65
CA LEU A 502 -13.86 8.20 -1.25
C LEU A 502 -12.67 8.08 -0.28
N LYS A 503 -11.64 7.32 -0.67
CA LYS A 503 -10.38 7.23 0.09
C LYS A 503 -9.67 8.58 0.14
N VAL A 504 -9.44 9.21 -1.02
CA VAL A 504 -8.70 10.48 -1.11
C VAL A 504 -9.42 11.63 -0.43
N SER A 505 -10.75 11.68 -0.53
CA SER A 505 -11.58 12.66 0.20
C SER A 505 -11.46 12.50 1.73
N GLY A 506 -10.92 11.38 2.19
CA GLY A 506 -10.78 11.06 3.58
C GLY A 506 -9.48 11.37 4.28
N ASP A 507 -8.44 11.68 3.52
CA ASP A 507 -7.10 11.85 4.07
C ASP A 507 -6.88 13.22 4.75
N ALA A 508 -7.91 14.09 4.82
CA ALA A 508 -7.77 15.47 5.31
C ALA A 508 -8.58 15.83 6.57
N VAL A 509 -9.69 15.14 6.88
CA VAL A 509 -10.58 15.45 8.01
C VAL A 509 -11.33 14.21 8.53
N GLU A 510 -11.66 14.17 9.82
CA GLU A 510 -12.38 13.07 10.49
C GLU A 510 -13.92 13.05 10.23
N HIS A 511 -14.43 13.96 9.39
CA HIS A 511 -15.87 14.06 9.13
C HIS A 511 -16.43 12.89 8.31
N SER A 512 -17.69 12.53 8.58
CA SER A 512 -18.47 11.59 7.76
C SER A 512 -18.56 12.08 6.32
N ARG A 513 -18.48 11.14 5.36
CA ARG A 513 -18.60 11.39 3.92
C ARG A 513 -19.99 11.04 3.41
N GLY A 514 -21.00 11.08 4.28
CA GLY A 514 -22.37 10.66 3.98
C GLY A 514 -22.92 11.24 2.68
N SER A 515 -22.72 12.54 2.43
CA SER A 515 -23.19 13.20 1.19
C SER A 515 -22.47 12.74 -0.09
N LEU A 516 -21.22 12.26 0.02
CA LEU A 516 -20.49 11.68 -1.11
C LEU A 516 -20.93 10.24 -1.35
N VAL A 517 -21.15 9.47 -0.27
CA VAL A 517 -21.68 8.09 -0.33
C VAL A 517 -23.08 8.06 -0.93
N GLU A 518 -24.00 8.94 -0.50
CA GLU A 518 -25.36 9.05 -1.04
C GLU A 518 -25.37 9.27 -2.56
N ARG A 519 -24.36 9.96 -3.10
CA ARG A 519 -24.21 10.18 -4.54
C ARG A 519 -23.63 8.97 -5.27
N PHE A 520 -22.69 8.25 -4.67
CA PHE A 520 -21.97 7.15 -5.33
C PHE A 520 -22.66 5.79 -5.21
N GLU A 521 -23.43 5.57 -4.14
CA GLU A 521 -24.11 4.30 -3.89
C GLU A 521 -25.00 3.85 -5.07
N PRO A 522 -25.81 4.72 -5.73
CA PRO A 522 -26.57 4.32 -6.92
C PRO A 522 -25.71 3.94 -8.13
N LEU A 523 -24.49 4.50 -8.21
CA LEU A 523 -23.55 4.26 -9.31
C LEU A 523 -22.84 2.92 -9.15
N VAL A 524 -22.60 2.47 -7.92
CA VAL A 524 -21.97 1.16 -7.66
C VAL A 524 -22.98 0.05 -7.34
N ALA A 525 -24.28 0.37 -7.34
CA ALA A 525 -25.34 -0.58 -7.02
C ALA A 525 -25.28 -1.83 -7.92
N GLY A 526 -25.22 -3.00 -7.29
CA GLY A 526 -25.08 -4.31 -7.94
C GLY A 526 -23.65 -4.83 -7.98
N HIS A 527 -22.64 -4.03 -7.63
CA HIS A 527 -21.27 -4.50 -7.46
C HIS A 527 -21.14 -5.35 -6.18
N ARG A 528 -20.36 -6.44 -6.23
CA ARG A 528 -20.19 -7.38 -5.09
C ARG A 528 -19.70 -6.68 -3.82
N TYR A 529 -18.85 -5.67 -4.00
CA TYR A 529 -18.26 -4.91 -2.91
C TYR A 529 -18.89 -3.52 -2.73
N ALA A 530 -20.10 -3.30 -3.25
CA ALA A 530 -20.85 -2.05 -3.01
C ALA A 530 -20.99 -1.69 -1.51
N PRO A 531 -21.20 -2.64 -0.57
CA PRO A 531 -21.25 -2.30 0.86
C PRO A 531 -20.00 -1.58 1.39
N TYR A 532 -18.82 -1.81 0.79
CA TYR A 532 -17.60 -1.12 1.17
C TYR A 532 -17.69 0.39 0.92
N VAL A 533 -18.34 0.82 -0.17
CA VAL A 533 -18.61 2.24 -0.44
C VAL A 533 -19.48 2.84 0.66
N SER A 534 -20.49 2.10 1.13
CA SER A 534 -21.38 2.57 2.19
C SER A 534 -20.67 2.76 3.54
N THR A 535 -19.57 2.04 3.81
CA THR A 535 -18.79 2.19 5.06
C THR A 535 -18.20 3.59 5.25
N PHE A 536 -17.95 4.32 4.15
CA PHE A 536 -17.40 5.68 4.20
C PHE A 536 -18.39 6.72 4.75
N ALA A 537 -19.67 6.38 4.90
CA ALA A 537 -20.66 7.23 5.57
C ALA A 537 -20.47 7.23 7.09
N VAL A 538 -19.75 6.25 7.63
CA VAL A 538 -19.40 6.13 9.05
C VAL A 538 -18.07 6.84 9.29
N PRO A 539 -17.94 7.68 10.34
CA PRO A 539 -16.66 8.29 10.68
C PRO A 539 -15.62 7.21 11.06
N PRO A 540 -14.32 7.41 10.80
CA PRO A 540 -13.28 6.43 11.13
C PRO A 540 -13.24 6.01 12.60
N SER A 541 -13.73 6.85 13.51
CA SER A 541 -13.84 6.58 14.95
C SER A 541 -14.87 5.51 15.32
N ASP A 542 -15.80 5.15 14.42
CA ASP A 542 -16.85 4.14 14.64
C ASP A 542 -16.59 2.89 13.77
N ALA A 543 -15.39 2.33 13.93
CA ALA A 543 -14.95 1.12 13.22
C ALA A 543 -15.90 -0.10 13.40
N PRO A 544 -16.49 -0.36 14.58
CA PRO A 544 -17.43 -1.48 14.76
C PRO A 544 -18.66 -1.38 13.84
N ARG A 545 -19.21 -0.17 13.65
CA ARG A 545 -20.34 0.04 12.74
C ARG A 545 -19.95 -0.16 11.29
N ALA A 546 -18.77 0.31 10.88
CA ALA A 546 -18.26 0.05 9.53
C ALA A 546 -18.08 -1.46 9.27
N ALA A 547 -17.58 -2.21 10.27
CA ALA A 547 -17.45 -3.66 10.20
C ALA A 547 -18.81 -4.36 10.10
N GLU A 548 -19.83 -3.89 10.83
CA GLU A 548 -21.20 -4.42 10.76
C GLU A 548 -21.78 -4.35 9.35
N MET A 549 -21.56 -3.23 8.65
CA MET A 549 -22.03 -3.03 7.27
C MET A 549 -21.39 -4.00 6.28
N MET A 550 -20.22 -4.54 6.62
CA MET A 550 -19.48 -5.51 5.81
C MET A 550 -19.74 -6.96 6.22
N ARG A 551 -20.53 -7.21 7.29
CA ARG A 551 -20.75 -8.54 7.87
C ARG A 551 -21.22 -9.56 6.84
N GLU A 552 -22.11 -9.18 5.94
CA GLU A 552 -22.69 -10.10 4.94
C GLU A 552 -21.88 -10.19 3.63
N VAL A 553 -20.76 -9.46 3.52
CA VAL A 553 -19.93 -9.47 2.31
C VAL A 553 -19.11 -10.76 2.24
N GLN A 554 -19.10 -11.39 1.07
CA GLN A 554 -18.21 -12.52 0.77
C GLN A 554 -17.02 -12.04 -0.04
N PHE A 555 -15.81 -12.15 0.53
CA PHE A 555 -14.58 -11.86 -0.19
C PHE A 555 -14.16 -13.07 -1.02
N VAL A 556 -14.02 -12.86 -2.32
CA VAL A 556 -13.55 -13.89 -3.25
C VAL A 556 -12.29 -13.43 -3.99
N ASP A 557 -11.47 -14.41 -4.36
CA ASP A 557 -10.19 -14.25 -5.04
C ASP A 557 -9.38 -13.08 -4.46
N PRO A 558 -9.05 -13.11 -3.15
CA PRO A 558 -8.49 -11.97 -2.45
C PRO A 558 -7.19 -11.44 -3.10
N ARG A 559 -7.10 -10.11 -3.25
CA ARG A 559 -6.00 -9.40 -3.94
C ARG A 559 -5.45 -8.23 -3.12
N ALA A 560 -4.26 -7.78 -3.46
CA ALA A 560 -3.59 -6.66 -2.78
C ALA A 560 -4.37 -5.34 -2.88
N ALA A 561 -5.02 -5.08 -4.02
CA ALA A 561 -5.87 -3.89 -4.23
C ALA A 561 -7.02 -3.76 -3.20
N MET A 562 -7.45 -4.87 -2.60
CA MET A 562 -8.50 -4.92 -1.59
C MET A 562 -8.00 -4.68 -0.16
N ASN A 563 -6.69 -4.47 0.06
CA ASN A 563 -6.09 -4.41 1.41
C ASN A 563 -6.79 -3.42 2.35
N ARG A 564 -7.18 -2.25 1.83
CA ARG A 564 -7.92 -1.24 2.62
C ARG A 564 -9.34 -1.69 3.00
N MET A 565 -9.97 -2.55 2.20
CA MET A 565 -11.27 -3.15 2.54
C MET A 565 -11.11 -4.21 3.63
N TYR A 566 -10.04 -5.00 3.61
CA TYR A 566 -9.74 -5.95 4.68
C TYR A 566 -9.55 -5.23 6.03
N SER A 567 -8.91 -4.06 6.02
CA SER A 567 -8.73 -3.25 7.24
C SER A 567 -10.05 -2.85 7.92
N THR A 568 -11.15 -2.72 7.18
CA THR A 568 -12.47 -2.38 7.75
C THR A 568 -13.04 -3.49 8.64
N VAL A 569 -12.69 -4.76 8.36
CA VAL A 569 -13.16 -5.94 9.10
C VAL A 569 -11.99 -6.69 9.75
N TRP A 570 -10.94 -5.97 10.14
CA TRP A 570 -9.64 -6.57 10.49
C TRP A 570 -9.73 -7.74 11.49
N HIS A 571 -10.48 -7.57 12.58
CA HIS A 571 -10.75 -8.61 13.59
C HIS A 571 -12.23 -9.00 13.67
N SER A 572 -13.05 -8.48 12.76
CA SER A 572 -14.50 -8.69 12.77
C SER A 572 -14.85 -9.85 11.82
N PRO A 573 -15.57 -10.88 12.30
CA PRO A 573 -15.99 -11.97 11.44
C PRO A 573 -17.01 -11.49 10.41
N ILE A 574 -16.89 -11.99 9.17
CA ILE A 574 -17.86 -11.79 8.08
C ILE A 574 -18.65 -13.08 7.84
N ALA A 575 -19.47 -13.10 6.78
CA ALA A 575 -20.47 -14.13 6.51
C ALA A 575 -19.94 -15.58 6.49
N ASP A 576 -18.68 -15.76 6.09
CA ASP A 576 -18.03 -17.08 6.02
C ASP A 576 -17.29 -17.47 7.31
N GLY A 577 -17.35 -16.62 8.35
CA GLY A 577 -16.65 -16.78 9.62
C GLY A 577 -15.20 -16.27 9.62
N GLY A 578 -14.64 -15.88 8.47
CA GLY A 578 -13.31 -15.30 8.37
C GLY A 578 -13.28 -13.81 8.73
N ASN A 579 -12.10 -13.21 8.77
CA ASN A 579 -11.92 -11.77 9.06
C ASN A 579 -10.86 -11.13 8.14
N GLY A 580 -10.75 -9.80 8.17
CA GLY A 580 -9.84 -9.05 7.31
C GLY A 580 -8.37 -9.45 7.44
N ASN A 581 -7.92 -9.77 8.66
CA ASN A 581 -6.56 -10.25 8.91
C ASN A 581 -6.27 -11.58 8.18
N GLU A 582 -7.20 -12.52 8.23
CA GLU A 582 -7.13 -13.81 7.52
C GLU A 582 -7.13 -13.63 6.00
N TYR A 583 -7.99 -12.76 5.47
CA TYR A 583 -8.04 -12.48 4.03
C TYR A 583 -6.79 -11.76 3.51
N ARG A 584 -6.17 -10.92 4.34
CA ARG A 584 -4.87 -10.35 4.04
C ARG A 584 -3.79 -11.44 3.97
N TYR A 585 -3.81 -12.41 4.88
CA TYR A 585 -2.89 -13.55 4.85
C TYR A 585 -3.09 -14.42 3.60
N ARG A 586 -4.35 -14.73 3.26
CA ARG A 586 -4.71 -15.43 2.03
C ARG A 586 -4.23 -14.69 0.77
N THR A 587 -4.29 -13.37 0.76
CA THR A 587 -3.77 -12.55 -0.35
C THR A 587 -2.27 -12.81 -0.57
N VAL A 588 -1.48 -12.84 0.52
CA VAL A 588 -0.03 -13.10 0.45
C VAL A 588 0.24 -14.47 -0.16
N TRP A 589 -0.41 -15.53 0.31
CA TRP A 589 -0.09 -16.90 -0.10
C TRP A 589 -0.78 -17.38 -1.38
N GLY A 590 -1.93 -16.80 -1.73
CA GLY A 590 -2.66 -17.02 -2.99
C GLY A 590 -2.21 -16.10 -4.13
N ARG A 591 -1.10 -15.37 -3.96
CA ARG A 591 -0.55 -14.47 -4.99
C ARG A 591 -0.19 -15.21 -6.28
N SER A 592 -0.27 -14.49 -7.40
CA SER A 592 0.26 -14.96 -8.69
C SER A 592 1.77 -14.74 -8.78
N PHE A 593 2.49 -15.63 -9.46
CA PHE A 593 3.94 -15.51 -9.73
C PHE A 593 4.20 -14.64 -10.98
N THR A 594 3.69 -13.41 -10.94
CA THR A 594 3.87 -12.39 -11.98
C THR A 594 4.45 -11.11 -11.37
N HIS A 595 5.24 -10.37 -12.14
CA HIS A 595 5.86 -9.14 -11.64
C HIS A 595 4.86 -8.17 -10.96
N PRO A 596 3.72 -7.80 -11.57
CA PRO A 596 2.73 -6.92 -10.93
C PRO A 596 2.20 -7.49 -9.61
N SER A 597 1.80 -8.76 -9.59
CA SER A 597 1.23 -9.42 -8.40
C SER A 597 2.23 -9.50 -7.26
N LEU A 598 3.50 -9.83 -7.55
CA LEU A 598 4.55 -9.90 -6.54
C LEU A 598 4.91 -8.52 -5.99
N MET A 599 4.93 -7.49 -6.82
CA MET A 599 5.20 -6.11 -6.41
C MET A 599 4.09 -5.59 -5.48
N GLU A 600 2.82 -5.70 -5.90
CA GLU A 600 1.67 -5.25 -5.09
C GLU A 600 1.59 -6.02 -3.77
N ASN A 601 1.78 -7.35 -3.80
CA ASN A 601 1.78 -8.12 -2.57
C ASN A 601 2.90 -7.72 -1.62
N TRP A 602 4.10 -7.43 -2.12
CA TRP A 602 5.19 -6.99 -1.26
C TRP A 602 4.90 -5.64 -0.62
N TYR A 603 4.56 -4.63 -1.41
CA TYR A 603 4.43 -3.26 -0.90
C TYR A 603 3.13 -3.01 -0.17
N ASP A 604 2.01 -3.49 -0.71
CA ASP A 604 0.70 -3.16 -0.16
C ASP A 604 0.30 -4.10 0.97
N VAL A 605 0.89 -5.31 1.04
CA VAL A 605 0.43 -6.37 1.95
C VAL A 605 1.52 -6.90 2.87
N ALA A 606 2.50 -7.64 2.35
CA ALA A 606 3.46 -8.42 3.12
C ALA A 606 4.51 -7.54 3.81
N GLY A 607 5.04 -6.55 3.09
CA GLY A 607 6.10 -5.65 3.55
C GLY A 607 5.69 -4.85 4.78
N THR A 608 4.44 -4.39 4.80
CA THR A 608 3.84 -3.64 5.93
C THR A 608 3.37 -4.56 7.08
N TRP A 609 3.56 -5.88 6.99
CA TRP A 609 3.08 -6.85 7.97
C TRP A 609 4.21 -7.73 8.54
N ALA A 610 5.24 -7.08 9.11
CA ALA A 610 6.47 -7.73 9.60
C ALA A 610 6.28 -8.77 10.70
N VAL A 611 5.24 -8.61 11.53
CA VAL A 611 4.96 -9.55 12.63
C VAL A 611 4.39 -10.88 12.11
N ALA A 612 3.67 -10.87 10.98
CA ALA A 612 3.02 -12.06 10.44
C ALA A 612 3.82 -12.74 9.32
N ILE A 613 4.66 -12.00 8.59
CA ILE A 613 5.50 -12.53 7.53
C ILE A 613 6.95 -12.54 8.00
N LEU A 614 7.42 -13.73 8.39
CA LEU A 614 8.73 -13.97 8.99
C LEU A 614 9.88 -13.66 8.01
N ALA A 615 11.08 -13.41 8.54
CA ALA A 615 12.24 -13.02 7.75
C ALA A 615 12.64 -14.07 6.68
N ASP A 616 12.55 -15.36 6.99
CA ASP A 616 12.78 -16.45 6.05
C ASP A 616 11.73 -16.47 4.92
N GLN A 617 10.46 -16.25 5.24
CA GLN A 617 9.38 -16.13 4.26
C GLN A 617 9.60 -14.93 3.32
N ARG A 618 10.03 -13.79 3.87
CA ARG A 618 10.40 -12.60 3.09
C ARG A 618 11.56 -12.88 2.13
N ARG A 619 12.59 -13.61 2.58
CA ARG A 619 13.70 -14.05 1.71
C ARG A 619 13.24 -14.96 0.58
N HIS A 620 12.37 -15.93 0.87
CA HIS A 620 11.78 -16.79 -0.18
C HIS A 620 11.04 -15.94 -1.22
N PHE A 621 10.26 -14.96 -0.77
CA PHE A 621 9.56 -14.00 -1.64
C PHE A 621 10.52 -13.26 -2.59
N ALA A 622 11.65 -12.76 -2.06
CA ALA A 622 12.67 -12.06 -2.85
C ALA A 622 13.34 -12.99 -3.89
N ILE A 623 13.58 -14.25 -3.54
CA ILE A 623 14.12 -15.27 -4.46
C ILE A 623 13.12 -15.55 -5.59
N GLU A 624 11.84 -15.75 -5.25
CA GLU A 624 10.77 -15.97 -6.23
C GLU A 624 10.67 -14.81 -7.21
N PHE A 625 10.66 -13.57 -6.69
CA PHE A 625 10.61 -12.36 -7.52
C PHE A 625 11.77 -12.33 -8.52
N ARG A 626 13.01 -12.58 -8.07
CA ARG A 626 14.17 -12.62 -8.96
C ARG A 626 14.08 -13.71 -10.03
N GLN A 627 13.43 -14.83 -9.75
CA GLN A 627 13.24 -15.89 -10.75
C GLN A 627 12.19 -15.51 -11.81
N VAL A 628 11.12 -14.81 -11.41
CA VAL A 628 10.06 -14.34 -12.32
C VAL A 628 10.54 -13.16 -13.15
N SER A 629 11.23 -12.19 -12.54
CA SER A 629 11.68 -10.95 -13.18
C SER A 629 13.15 -10.63 -12.83
N PRO A 630 14.12 -11.28 -13.49
CA PRO A 630 15.53 -11.25 -13.11
C PRO A 630 16.22 -9.89 -13.28
N HIS A 631 15.65 -8.98 -14.06
CA HIS A 631 16.20 -7.63 -14.27
C HIS A 631 15.40 -6.53 -13.55
N SER A 632 14.39 -6.90 -12.74
CA SER A 632 13.64 -5.89 -11.98
C SER A 632 14.53 -5.24 -10.92
N PRO A 633 14.55 -3.89 -10.82
CA PRO A 633 15.27 -3.19 -9.76
C PRO A 633 14.75 -3.59 -8.37
N GLN A 634 13.46 -3.94 -8.25
CA GLN A 634 12.90 -4.39 -6.97
C GLN A 634 13.37 -5.76 -6.57
N ALA A 635 13.49 -6.68 -7.53
CA ALA A 635 14.03 -8.00 -7.22
C ALA A 635 15.44 -7.90 -6.62
N ALA A 636 16.24 -6.91 -7.02
CA ALA A 636 17.52 -6.63 -6.41
C ALA A 636 17.36 -6.04 -5.00
N ARG A 637 16.59 -4.97 -4.83
CA ARG A 637 16.37 -4.33 -3.51
C ARG A 637 15.81 -5.27 -2.45
N MET A 638 14.82 -6.09 -2.80
CA MET A 638 14.24 -7.05 -1.86
C MET A 638 15.27 -8.05 -1.34
N GLN A 639 16.25 -8.45 -2.17
CA GLN A 639 17.34 -9.30 -1.72
C GLN A 639 18.25 -8.59 -0.72
N TRP A 640 18.41 -7.28 -0.85
CA TRP A 640 19.19 -6.46 0.08
C TRP A 640 18.45 -6.32 1.40
N GLU A 641 17.19 -5.87 1.35
CA GLU A 641 16.32 -5.66 2.53
C GLU A 641 16.14 -6.91 3.39
N THR A 642 16.23 -8.10 2.77
CA THR A 642 16.03 -9.38 3.46
C THR A 642 17.34 -10.09 3.82
N ALA A 643 18.50 -9.52 3.51
CA ALA A 643 19.79 -10.08 3.90
C ALA A 643 20.08 -9.83 5.39
N GLU A 644 20.54 -10.87 6.09
CA GLU A 644 20.93 -10.75 7.51
C GLU A 644 22.25 -9.99 7.68
N THR A 645 23.18 -10.15 6.74
CA THR A 645 24.49 -9.50 6.72
C THR A 645 24.93 -9.23 5.28
N TYR A 646 25.84 -8.27 5.11
CA TYR A 646 26.38 -7.85 3.81
C TYR A 646 27.90 -8.00 3.81
N THR A 647 28.47 -8.63 2.78
CA THR A 647 29.92 -8.55 2.53
C THR A 647 30.27 -7.33 1.67
N PRO A 648 31.49 -6.77 1.79
CA PRO A 648 31.93 -5.67 0.93
C PRO A 648 31.83 -5.99 -0.56
N GLU A 649 32.10 -7.23 -0.96
CA GLU A 649 32.01 -7.70 -2.35
C GLU A 649 30.56 -7.72 -2.85
N GLN A 650 29.61 -8.09 -1.98
CA GLN A 650 28.18 -8.05 -2.30
C GLN A 650 27.71 -6.61 -2.52
N LEU A 651 28.07 -5.69 -1.60
CA LEU A 651 27.71 -4.28 -1.72
C LEU A 651 28.31 -3.65 -2.99
N ALA A 652 29.59 -3.92 -3.28
CA ALA A 652 30.25 -3.43 -4.49
C ALA A 652 29.62 -3.98 -5.78
N LYS A 653 29.19 -5.25 -5.76
CA LYS A 653 28.46 -5.84 -6.89
C LYS A 653 27.12 -5.16 -7.09
N TRP A 654 26.34 -4.96 -6.02
CA TRP A 654 25.04 -4.30 -6.11
C TRP A 654 25.17 -2.86 -6.60
N GLU A 655 26.20 -2.15 -6.16
CA GLU A 655 26.50 -0.80 -6.60
C GLU A 655 26.66 -0.71 -8.13
N GLN A 656 27.33 -1.69 -8.75
CA GLN A 656 27.50 -1.76 -10.20
C GLN A 656 26.20 -2.06 -10.96
N GLU A 657 25.20 -2.66 -10.30
CA GLU A 657 23.91 -3.02 -10.88
C GLU A 657 22.90 -1.85 -10.85
N LEU A 658 23.12 -0.82 -10.02
CA LEU A 658 22.14 0.23 -9.70
C LEU A 658 21.80 1.19 -10.85
N ARG A 659 22.71 1.44 -11.81
CA ARG A 659 22.47 2.39 -12.93
C ARG A 659 21.86 3.73 -12.43
N GLU A 660 20.81 4.24 -13.08
CA GLU A 660 20.05 5.46 -12.71
C GLU A 660 18.90 5.19 -11.73
N ASP A 661 19.07 4.27 -10.77
CA ASP A 661 18.02 3.91 -9.81
C ASP A 661 18.11 4.72 -8.49
N PRO A 662 17.32 5.80 -8.31
CA PRO A 662 17.46 6.66 -7.14
C PRO A 662 17.13 5.93 -5.83
N VAL A 663 16.11 5.07 -5.85
CA VAL A 663 15.69 4.30 -4.66
C VAL A 663 16.75 3.26 -4.31
N GLY A 664 17.32 2.61 -5.31
CA GLY A 664 18.39 1.65 -5.08
C GLY A 664 19.66 2.30 -4.50
N TRP A 665 20.06 3.48 -4.98
CA TRP A 665 21.17 4.25 -4.39
C TRP A 665 20.88 4.66 -2.94
N MET A 666 19.65 5.07 -2.65
CA MET A 666 19.20 5.37 -1.28
C MET A 666 19.25 4.13 -0.37
N SER A 667 18.71 2.98 -0.82
CA SER A 667 18.74 1.73 -0.06
C SER A 667 20.18 1.28 0.23
N LEU A 668 21.09 1.39 -0.75
CA LEU A 668 22.50 1.08 -0.55
C LEU A 668 23.17 2.05 0.44
N GLY A 669 22.81 3.34 0.37
CA GLY A 669 23.23 4.35 1.35
C GLY A 669 22.80 3.99 2.78
N GLN A 670 21.57 3.49 2.95
CA GLN A 670 21.08 3.01 4.24
C GLN A 670 21.86 1.79 4.74
N CYS A 671 22.21 0.84 3.86
CA CYS A 671 23.07 -0.29 4.22
C CYS A 671 24.44 0.19 4.73
N TYR A 672 25.10 1.13 4.03
CA TYR A 672 26.38 1.69 4.46
C TYR A 672 26.27 2.48 5.77
N TYR A 673 25.18 3.24 5.93
CA TYR A 673 24.89 4.00 7.14
C TYR A 673 24.76 3.08 8.36
N SER A 674 24.00 1.97 8.24
CA SER A 674 23.88 0.96 9.30
C SER A 674 25.21 0.29 9.65
N LEU A 675 26.16 0.22 8.71
CA LEU A 675 27.53 -0.27 8.92
C LEU A 675 28.48 0.81 9.47
N SER A 676 27.97 2.01 9.79
CA SER A 676 28.77 3.18 10.23
C SER A 676 29.81 3.63 9.20
N LYS A 677 29.65 3.29 7.93
CA LYS A 677 30.50 3.73 6.81
C LYS A 677 29.94 5.03 6.22
N LEU A 678 30.07 6.12 6.98
CA LEU A 678 29.39 7.39 6.69
C LEU A 678 29.81 8.01 5.34
N ASP A 679 31.07 7.87 4.92
CA ASP A 679 31.52 8.43 3.63
C ASP A 679 30.91 7.68 2.43
N ASP A 680 30.83 6.34 2.49
CA ASP A 680 30.16 5.53 1.46
C ASP A 680 28.65 5.83 1.43
N ALA A 681 28.03 5.96 2.60
CA ALA A 681 26.62 6.34 2.72
C ALA A 681 26.36 7.74 2.12
N THR A 682 27.19 8.72 2.45
CA THR A 682 27.13 10.09 1.91
C THR A 682 27.17 10.06 0.38
N ARG A 683 28.10 9.31 -0.21
CA ARG A 683 28.23 9.18 -1.67
C ARG A 683 26.99 8.57 -2.30
N CYS A 684 26.42 7.52 -1.70
CA CYS A 684 25.23 6.85 -2.21
C CYS A 684 23.99 7.76 -2.12
N TYR A 685 23.76 8.41 -0.98
CA TYR A 685 22.65 9.35 -0.82
C TYR A 685 22.78 10.56 -1.76
N LYS A 686 23.99 11.11 -1.92
CA LYS A 686 24.23 12.18 -2.87
C LYS A 686 23.88 11.75 -4.30
N ARG A 687 24.30 10.55 -4.72
CA ARG A 687 23.97 10.01 -6.04
C ARG A 687 22.45 9.83 -6.22
N SER A 688 21.76 9.37 -5.19
CA SER A 688 20.29 9.25 -5.20
C SER A 688 19.61 10.61 -5.44
N VAL A 689 20.02 11.64 -4.68
CA VAL A 689 19.50 13.01 -4.81
C VAL A 689 19.83 13.62 -6.18
N GLU A 690 21.03 13.39 -6.72
CA GLU A 690 21.44 13.85 -8.06
C GLU A 690 20.57 13.25 -9.18
N ILE A 691 20.14 11.99 -9.05
CA ILE A 691 19.27 11.33 -10.03
C ILE A 691 17.84 11.87 -9.91
N SER A 692 17.30 11.86 -8.70
CA SER A 692 16.00 12.45 -8.41
C SER A 692 15.88 12.77 -6.92
N PRO A 693 15.72 14.05 -6.55
CA PRO A 693 15.54 14.44 -5.15
C PRO A 693 14.31 13.76 -4.53
N CYS A 694 14.49 13.21 -3.33
CA CYS A 694 13.42 12.70 -2.47
C CYS A 694 13.75 12.99 -1.00
N TYR A 695 12.70 13.04 -0.16
CA TYR A 695 12.82 13.34 1.26
C TYR A 695 13.80 12.39 1.98
N ASP A 696 13.61 11.08 1.81
CA ASP A 696 14.38 10.06 2.55
C ASP A 696 15.88 10.10 2.22
N ALA A 697 16.25 10.27 0.94
CA ALA A 697 17.64 10.38 0.53
C ALA A 697 18.27 11.71 0.99
N THR A 698 17.51 12.81 0.95
CA THR A 698 17.97 14.12 1.43
C THR A 698 18.23 14.09 2.94
N LEU A 699 17.29 13.53 3.71
CA LEU A 699 17.43 13.35 5.15
C LEU A 699 18.58 12.40 5.48
N GLY A 700 18.72 11.30 4.74
CA GLY A 700 19.85 10.36 4.87
C GLY A 700 21.20 11.05 4.64
N LEU A 701 21.30 11.91 3.62
CA LEU A 701 22.49 12.71 3.33
C LEU A 701 22.79 13.71 4.45
N ALA A 702 21.79 14.47 4.88
CA ALA A 702 21.92 15.44 5.97
C ALA A 702 22.38 14.75 7.25
N ASN A 703 21.77 13.62 7.62
CA ASN A 703 22.16 12.84 8.80
C ASN A 703 23.61 12.35 8.70
N CYS A 704 24.06 11.91 7.53
CA CYS A 704 25.47 11.56 7.33
C CYS A 704 26.39 12.75 7.61
N TYR A 705 26.06 13.95 7.14
CA TYR A 705 26.83 15.16 7.47
C TYR A 705 26.82 15.48 8.96
N TYR A 706 25.66 15.37 9.62
CA TYR A 706 25.51 15.58 11.05
C TYR A 706 26.43 14.66 11.87
N TYR A 707 26.38 13.36 11.61
CA TYR A 707 27.16 12.35 12.35
C TYR A 707 28.65 12.31 11.95
N ASN A 708 29.00 12.77 10.76
CA ASN A 708 30.40 12.91 10.32
C ASN A 708 31.02 14.25 10.78
N GLY A 709 30.32 15.04 11.61
CA GLY A 709 30.81 16.29 12.19
C GLY A 709 30.78 17.50 11.25
N LYS A 710 30.22 17.36 10.04
CA LYS A 710 30.07 18.41 9.02
C LYS A 710 28.74 19.15 9.19
N ARG A 711 28.53 19.72 10.39
CA ARG A 711 27.25 20.32 10.79
C ARG A 711 26.84 21.50 9.90
N GLU A 712 27.81 22.19 9.30
CA GLU A 712 27.59 23.29 8.36
C GLU A 712 26.86 22.87 7.08
N LEU A 713 26.93 21.59 6.71
CA LEU A 713 26.24 21.06 5.53
C LEU A 713 24.84 20.52 5.82
N TRP A 714 24.48 20.32 7.10
CA TRP A 714 23.23 19.66 7.48
C TRP A 714 21.99 20.46 7.05
N LYS A 715 21.89 21.72 7.49
CA LYS A 715 20.74 22.59 7.19
C LYS A 715 20.63 22.91 5.69
N PRO A 716 21.69 23.34 4.99
CA PRO A 716 21.61 23.59 3.54
C PRO A 716 21.20 22.36 2.72
N THR A 717 21.61 21.16 3.14
CA THR A 717 21.19 19.91 2.48
C THR A 717 19.68 19.72 2.59
N LEU A 718 19.11 19.92 3.79
CA LEU A 718 17.67 19.83 3.99
C LEU A 718 16.91 20.91 3.21
N GLU A 719 17.40 22.16 3.25
CA GLU A 719 16.78 23.29 2.55
C GLU A 719 16.79 23.13 1.02
N SER A 720 17.78 22.47 0.45
CA SER A 720 17.80 22.17 -0.99
C SER A 720 16.59 21.36 -1.46
N TYR A 721 15.97 20.57 -0.58
CA TYR A 721 14.73 19.86 -0.90
C TYR A 721 13.51 20.77 -0.90
N LEU A 722 13.54 21.91 -0.21
CA LEU A 722 12.44 22.88 -0.24
C LEU A 722 12.32 23.60 -1.59
N GLU A 723 13.37 23.55 -2.42
CA GLU A 723 13.38 24.10 -3.78
C GLU A 723 12.68 23.19 -4.82
N VAL A 724 12.39 21.93 -4.47
CA VAL A 724 11.70 21.00 -5.37
C VAL A 724 10.18 21.13 -5.25
N GLU A 725 9.42 20.57 -6.19
CA GLU A 725 7.96 20.56 -6.11
C GLU A 725 7.48 19.72 -4.91
N ASP A 726 6.69 20.32 -4.01
CA ASP A 726 6.07 19.58 -2.91
C ASP A 726 4.91 18.72 -3.42
N LEU A 727 5.06 17.41 -3.26
CA LEU A 727 4.05 16.41 -3.66
C LEU A 727 3.23 15.91 -2.47
N GLY A 728 3.51 16.33 -1.23
CA GLY A 728 2.89 15.78 -0.04
C GLY A 728 3.13 16.60 1.23
N LEU A 729 3.62 15.94 2.28
CA LEU A 729 3.98 16.59 3.55
C LEU A 729 5.50 16.65 3.74
N ALA A 730 6.27 16.35 2.70
CA ALA A 730 7.71 16.19 2.78
C ALA A 730 8.41 17.52 3.09
N HIS A 731 7.94 18.63 2.51
CA HIS A 731 8.47 19.96 2.84
C HIS A 731 8.23 20.28 4.32
N ALA A 732 7.00 20.08 4.80
CA ALA A 732 6.68 20.28 6.21
C ALA A 732 7.49 19.36 7.14
N GLN A 733 7.82 18.14 6.72
CA GLN A 733 8.72 17.25 7.46
C GLN A 733 10.16 17.79 7.50
N ILE A 734 10.67 18.36 6.40
CA ILE A 734 11.97 19.05 6.39
C ILE A 734 11.95 20.22 7.38
N HIS A 735 10.92 21.07 7.33
CA HIS A 735 10.76 22.15 8.29
C HIS A 735 10.69 21.63 9.74
N GLN A 736 10.02 20.51 9.99
CA GLN A 736 10.01 19.86 11.29
C GLN A 736 11.40 19.41 11.75
N GLN A 737 12.23 18.84 10.87
CA GLN A 737 13.59 18.46 11.22
C GLN A 737 14.42 19.68 11.65
N ILE A 738 14.32 20.79 10.89
CA ILE A 738 15.05 22.02 11.18
C ILE A 738 14.55 22.66 12.49
N ALA A 739 13.23 22.80 12.64
CA ALA A 739 12.62 23.32 13.86
C ALA A 739 12.96 22.46 15.08
N GLY A 740 12.97 21.13 14.95
CA GLY A 740 13.33 20.20 16.03
C GLY A 740 14.75 20.42 16.56
N GLU A 741 15.75 20.59 15.68
CA GLU A 741 17.12 20.91 16.09
C GLU A 741 17.20 22.30 16.75
N CYS A 742 16.41 23.27 16.28
CA CYS A 742 16.33 24.59 16.90
C CYS A 742 15.69 24.53 18.30
N ILE A 743 14.60 23.77 18.47
CA ILE A 743 13.93 23.53 19.77
C ILE A 743 14.90 22.87 20.75
N GLY A 744 15.68 21.87 20.31
CA GLY A 744 16.70 21.22 21.14
C GLY A 744 17.78 22.17 21.64
N ARG A 745 18.09 23.21 20.86
CA ARG A 745 19.01 24.32 21.23
C ARG A 745 18.31 25.50 21.90
N ARG A 746 16.98 25.42 22.11
CA ARG A 746 16.11 26.52 22.57
C ARG A 746 16.22 27.79 21.72
N SER A 747 16.55 27.63 20.43
CA SER A 747 16.66 28.72 19.46
C SER A 747 15.28 29.03 18.85
N TRP A 748 14.37 29.56 19.67
CA TRP A 748 12.96 29.68 19.30
C TRP A 748 12.71 30.56 18.07
N ARG A 749 13.43 31.68 17.94
CA ARG A 749 13.32 32.60 16.79
C ARG A 749 13.78 31.95 15.48
N GLU A 750 14.79 31.08 15.53
CA GLU A 750 15.22 30.32 14.36
C GLU A 750 14.18 29.23 14.02
N ALA A 751 13.54 28.63 15.03
CA ALA A 751 12.54 27.58 14.84
C ALA A 751 11.22 28.08 14.24
N GLU A 752 10.81 29.31 14.60
CA GLU A 752 9.50 29.90 14.29
C GLU A 752 9.11 29.83 12.80
N PRO A 753 9.91 30.33 11.83
CA PRO A 753 9.51 30.29 10.42
C PRO A 753 9.30 28.86 9.93
N HIS A 754 10.17 27.92 10.33
CA HIS A 754 10.00 26.51 9.95
C HIS A 754 8.77 25.87 10.60
N ALA A 755 8.49 26.17 11.87
CA ALA A 755 7.29 25.65 12.54
C ALA A 755 6.01 26.20 11.91
N LEU A 756 5.99 27.46 11.49
CA LEU A 756 4.88 28.07 10.76
C LEU A 756 4.66 27.43 9.39
N ASP A 757 5.72 27.21 8.62
CA ASP A 757 5.63 26.54 7.30
C ASP A 757 5.12 25.11 7.45
N ALA A 758 5.56 24.37 8.47
CA ALA A 758 5.00 23.06 8.77
C ALA A 758 3.49 23.14 9.14
N ALA A 759 3.09 24.14 9.93
CA ALA A 759 1.71 24.35 10.36
C ALA A 759 0.76 24.76 9.22
N GLN A 760 1.26 25.36 8.13
CA GLN A 760 0.45 25.69 6.95
C GLN A 760 -0.21 24.46 6.32
N THR A 761 0.36 23.27 6.51
CA THR A 761 -0.24 22.01 6.07
C THR A 761 -1.49 21.59 6.84
N TYR A 762 -1.76 22.25 7.99
CA TYR A 762 -2.81 21.90 8.93
C TYR A 762 -2.73 20.47 9.50
N SER A 763 -1.59 19.80 9.35
CA SER A 763 -1.34 18.51 9.99
C SER A 763 -1.29 18.66 11.53
N ALA A 764 -1.77 17.66 12.26
CA ALA A 764 -1.78 17.69 13.73
C ALA A 764 -0.39 17.98 14.31
N TRP A 765 0.65 17.30 13.80
CA TRP A 765 2.03 17.48 14.24
C TRP A 765 2.63 18.82 13.81
N GLY A 766 2.25 19.38 12.65
CA GLY A 766 2.70 20.69 12.22
C GLY A 766 2.12 21.81 13.09
N LEU A 767 0.83 21.72 13.40
CA LEU A 767 0.16 22.65 14.33
C LEU A 767 0.73 22.54 15.75
N GLN A 768 0.99 21.32 16.25
CA GLN A 768 1.63 21.11 17.55
C GLN A 768 3.06 21.64 17.60
N LEU A 769 3.83 21.50 16.51
CA LEU A 769 5.18 22.04 16.41
C LEU A 769 5.17 23.57 16.53
N ALA A 770 4.27 24.26 15.83
CA ALA A 770 4.09 25.70 15.98
C ALA A 770 3.70 26.07 17.41
N SER A 771 2.70 25.38 17.99
CA SER A 771 2.31 25.60 19.38
C SER A 771 3.49 25.45 20.36
N THR A 772 4.32 24.43 20.16
CA THR A 772 5.53 24.16 20.95
C THR A 772 6.55 25.30 20.88
N VAL A 773 6.81 25.85 19.69
CA VAL A 773 7.74 26.97 19.52
C VAL A 773 7.21 28.24 20.19
N TYR A 774 5.93 28.52 20.05
CA TYR A 774 5.30 29.66 20.71
C TYR A 774 5.21 29.49 22.23
N GLU A 775 4.99 28.26 22.72
CA GLU A 775 5.03 27.95 24.17
C GLU A 775 6.44 28.22 24.73
N GLY A 776 7.48 27.69 24.08
CA GLY A 776 8.88 27.94 24.47
C GLY A 776 9.27 29.42 24.41
N SER A 777 8.72 30.16 23.44
CA SER A 777 8.91 31.62 23.33
C SER A 777 8.05 32.44 24.30
N ARG A 778 7.19 31.79 25.10
CA ARG A 778 6.22 32.43 26.01
C ARG A 778 5.23 33.35 25.28
N GLN A 779 4.90 33.04 24.03
CA GLN A 779 3.86 33.69 23.21
C GLN A 779 2.56 32.90 23.33
N TRP A 780 1.86 33.09 24.46
CA TRP A 780 0.78 32.20 24.89
C TRP A 780 -0.44 32.18 23.97
N GLU A 781 -0.88 33.34 23.47
CA GLU A 781 -2.06 33.44 22.59
C GLU A 781 -1.87 32.67 21.28
N GLU A 782 -0.69 32.79 20.67
CA GLU A 782 -0.35 32.05 19.44
C GLU A 782 -0.19 30.55 19.72
N SER A 783 0.46 30.20 20.84
CA SER A 783 0.60 28.80 21.25
C SER A 783 -0.76 28.12 21.42
N GLU A 784 -1.71 28.79 22.08
CA GLU A 784 -3.08 28.31 22.26
C GLU A 784 -3.81 28.18 20.92
N ARG A 785 -3.71 29.20 20.05
CA ARG A 785 -4.36 29.20 18.74
C ARG A 785 -4.02 27.95 17.93
N PHE A 786 -2.74 27.56 17.91
CA PHE A 786 -2.28 26.40 17.17
C PHE A 786 -2.69 25.06 17.81
N VAL A 787 -2.56 24.91 19.15
CA VAL A 787 -2.97 23.65 19.80
C VAL A 787 -4.49 23.45 19.76
N ALA A 788 -5.28 24.52 19.90
CA ALA A 788 -6.73 24.47 19.74
C ALA A 788 -7.12 24.08 18.31
N ALA A 789 -6.45 24.65 17.30
CA ALA A 789 -6.66 24.26 15.91
C ALA A 789 -6.33 22.77 15.66
N ALA A 790 -5.26 22.25 16.27
CA ALA A 790 -4.89 20.84 16.18
C ALA A 790 -5.98 19.94 16.79
N SER A 791 -6.44 20.25 18.02
CA SER A 791 -7.47 19.47 18.70
C SER A 791 -8.82 19.52 17.96
N ARG A 792 -9.21 20.68 17.41
CA ARG A 792 -10.48 20.82 16.66
C ARG A 792 -10.46 20.08 15.32
N SER A 793 -9.30 20.01 14.67
CA SER A 793 -9.15 19.34 13.36
C SER A 793 -9.10 17.80 13.50
N TYR A 794 -8.62 17.31 14.65
CA TYR A 794 -8.38 15.88 14.92
C TYR A 794 -8.89 15.46 16.31
N PRO A 795 -10.22 15.54 16.57
CA PRO A 795 -10.80 15.37 17.90
C PRO A 795 -10.79 13.93 18.43
N SER A 796 -10.76 12.91 17.55
CA SER A 796 -10.73 11.50 17.97
C SER A 796 -9.31 10.95 18.15
N TYR A 797 -8.29 11.63 17.60
CA TYR A 797 -6.89 11.25 17.75
C TYR A 797 -6.29 11.74 19.09
N TYR A 798 -5.03 11.40 19.36
CA TYR A 798 -4.26 11.90 20.50
C TYR A 798 -4.26 13.44 20.60
N SER A 799 -4.21 14.12 19.45
CA SER A 799 -4.29 15.57 19.35
C SER A 799 -5.59 16.16 19.89
N GLY A 800 -6.69 15.41 19.95
CA GLY A 800 -7.97 15.89 20.48
C GLY A 800 -7.92 16.30 21.95
N MET A 801 -6.99 15.73 22.73
CA MET A 801 -6.79 16.10 24.14
C MET A 801 -5.68 17.16 24.33
N GLN A 802 -4.90 17.49 23.30
CA GLN A 802 -3.71 18.33 23.46
C GLN A 802 -4.00 19.75 23.93
N TRP A 803 -5.08 20.36 23.47
CA TRP A 803 -5.47 21.68 23.95
C TRP A 803 -5.83 21.64 25.44
N TYR A 804 -6.53 20.60 25.88
CA TYR A 804 -6.81 20.40 27.31
C TYR A 804 -5.51 20.25 28.11
N LEU A 805 -4.59 19.38 27.68
CA LEU A 805 -3.30 19.18 28.35
C LEU A 805 -2.49 20.49 28.41
N TRP A 806 -2.50 21.27 27.33
CA TRP A 806 -1.86 22.57 27.29
C TRP A 806 -2.46 23.55 28.31
N CYS A 807 -3.80 23.64 28.40
CA CYS A 807 -4.46 24.50 29.38
C CYS A 807 -4.10 24.09 30.81
N ARG A 808 -4.08 22.77 31.08
CA ARG A 808 -3.73 22.22 32.40
C ARG A 808 -2.26 22.45 32.76
N ARG A 809 -1.34 22.30 31.80
CA ARG A 809 0.11 22.48 31.98
C ARG A 809 0.50 23.94 32.24
N THR A 810 -0.12 24.85 31.51
CA THR A 810 0.23 26.28 31.51
C THR A 810 -0.61 27.09 32.51
N GLY A 811 -1.78 26.59 32.90
CA GLY A 811 -2.77 27.33 33.68
C GLY A 811 -3.45 28.45 32.87
N ARG A 812 -3.38 28.39 31.53
CA ARG A 812 -3.88 29.42 30.60
C ARG A 812 -4.94 28.85 29.65
N GLY A 813 -5.61 29.75 28.94
CA GLY A 813 -6.53 29.42 27.86
C GLY A 813 -7.95 29.02 28.25
N GLU A 814 -8.74 28.63 27.25
CA GLU A 814 -10.16 28.30 27.38
C GLU A 814 -10.35 26.84 27.83
N LEU A 815 -10.06 26.56 29.11
CA LEU A 815 -10.06 25.21 29.68
C LEU A 815 -11.39 24.45 29.48
N ASP A 816 -12.53 25.12 29.64
CA ASP A 816 -13.84 24.45 29.55
C ASP A 816 -14.13 23.95 28.12
N GLU A 817 -13.84 24.76 27.09
CA GLU A 817 -14.00 24.32 25.70
C GLU A 817 -13.01 23.19 25.36
N ALA A 818 -11.77 23.32 25.82
CA ALA A 818 -10.75 22.29 25.64
C ALA A 818 -11.15 20.96 26.31
N ARG A 819 -11.75 21.01 27.51
CA ARG A 819 -12.26 19.85 28.25
C ARG A 819 -13.40 19.16 27.51
N ASP A 820 -14.36 19.93 26.99
CA ASP A 820 -15.49 19.40 26.23
C ASP A 820 -15.03 18.67 24.96
N LEU A 821 -14.07 19.26 24.24
CA LEU A 821 -13.50 18.66 23.03
C LEU A 821 -12.72 17.36 23.34
N ALA A 822 -11.94 17.35 24.42
CA ALA A 822 -11.12 16.23 24.85
C ALA A 822 -11.93 14.95 25.17
N GLN A 823 -13.23 15.08 25.50
CA GLN A 823 -14.10 13.93 25.82
C GLN A 823 -14.16 12.89 24.70
N THR A 824 -14.04 13.31 23.45
CA THR A 824 -14.07 12.38 22.30
C THR A 824 -12.84 11.49 22.30
N SER A 825 -11.65 12.09 22.44
CA SER A 825 -10.37 11.38 22.51
C SER A 825 -10.24 10.51 23.77
N LEU A 826 -10.79 10.98 24.91
CA LEU A 826 -10.79 10.25 26.18
C LEU A 826 -11.60 8.96 26.10
N ARG A 827 -12.82 9.01 25.57
CA ARG A 827 -13.69 7.83 25.46
C ARG A 827 -13.03 6.70 24.66
N LEU A 828 -12.38 7.06 23.55
CA LEU A 828 -11.63 6.11 22.73
C LEU A 828 -10.41 5.55 23.47
N ALA A 829 -9.74 6.38 24.28
CA ALA A 829 -8.62 5.94 25.10
C ALA A 829 -9.05 4.91 26.15
N GLU A 830 -10.19 5.13 26.81
CA GLU A 830 -10.76 4.25 27.84
C GLU A 830 -11.20 2.88 27.28
N GLU A 831 -11.55 2.80 26.00
CA GLU A 831 -11.94 1.56 25.31
C GLU A 831 -10.73 0.77 24.74
N SER A 832 -9.53 1.36 24.74
CA SER A 832 -8.33 0.77 24.16
C SER A 832 -7.67 -0.29 25.05
N THR A 833 -6.96 -1.22 24.41
CA THR A 833 -6.13 -2.27 25.05
C THR A 833 -4.63 -1.96 24.98
N GLN A 834 -4.25 -0.72 24.64
CA GLN A 834 -2.86 -0.27 24.57
C GLN A 834 -2.49 0.56 25.81
N PHE A 835 -1.28 0.35 26.35
CA PHE A 835 -0.79 1.08 27.51
C PHE A 835 -0.76 2.61 27.32
N SER A 836 -0.32 3.09 26.15
CA SER A 836 -0.26 4.53 25.84
C SER A 836 -1.61 5.23 25.96
N GLU A 837 -2.69 4.53 25.61
CA GLU A 837 -4.06 5.02 25.66
C GLU A 837 -4.61 4.97 27.09
N ALA A 838 -4.33 3.89 27.83
CA ALA A 838 -4.66 3.82 29.25
C ALA A 838 -3.93 4.89 30.07
N TYR A 839 -2.66 5.16 29.75
CA TYR A 839 -1.88 6.23 30.37
C TYR A 839 -2.45 7.62 30.05
N ARG A 840 -2.98 7.83 28.83
CA ARG A 840 -3.72 9.07 28.49
C ARG A 840 -4.92 9.28 29.40
N ALA A 841 -5.76 8.25 29.55
CA ALA A 841 -6.94 8.30 30.40
C ALA A 841 -6.56 8.52 31.88
N PHE A 842 -5.52 7.83 32.35
CA PHE A 842 -4.96 8.02 33.69
C PHE A 842 -4.56 9.48 33.94
N VAL A 843 -3.76 10.08 33.04
CA VAL A 843 -3.30 11.47 33.16
C VAL A 843 -4.48 12.44 33.16
N TYR A 844 -5.47 12.24 32.29
CA TYR A 844 -6.68 13.06 32.28
C TYR A 844 -7.40 13.04 33.65
N ARG A 845 -7.58 11.86 34.24
CA ARG A 845 -8.23 11.68 35.55
C ARG A 845 -7.42 12.27 36.70
N MET A 846 -6.10 12.13 36.66
CA MET A 846 -5.21 12.80 37.62
C MET A 846 -5.40 14.31 37.57
N LEU A 847 -5.39 14.88 36.37
CA LEU A 847 -5.64 16.30 36.17
C LEU A 847 -7.05 16.67 36.69
N GLU A 848 -8.11 15.91 36.40
CA GLU A 848 -9.45 16.25 36.95
C GLU A 848 -9.59 16.07 38.48
N GLY A 849 -8.51 15.73 39.20
CA GLY A 849 -8.51 15.58 40.65
C GLY A 849 -9.19 14.27 41.10
N GLU A 850 -9.13 13.25 40.25
CA GLU A 850 -9.79 11.95 40.46
C GLU A 850 -8.77 10.79 40.59
N PRO A 851 -7.78 10.84 41.50
CA PRO A 851 -6.67 9.88 41.56
C PRO A 851 -7.14 8.43 41.81
N ALA A 852 -8.21 8.24 42.58
CA ALA A 852 -8.81 6.92 42.79
C ALA A 852 -9.43 6.33 41.50
N ALA A 853 -10.07 7.18 40.68
CA ALA A 853 -10.64 6.75 39.41
C ALA A 853 -9.54 6.51 38.37
N ALA A 854 -8.47 7.32 38.38
CA ALA A 854 -7.29 7.13 37.54
C ALA A 854 -6.67 5.75 37.75
N ILE A 855 -6.42 5.36 39.01
CA ILE A 855 -5.89 4.04 39.36
C ILE A 855 -6.85 2.92 38.92
N ALA A 856 -8.14 3.04 39.22
CA ALA A 856 -9.12 2.01 38.90
C ALA A 856 -9.25 1.77 37.39
N GLY A 857 -9.28 2.84 36.58
CA GLY A 857 -9.33 2.75 35.12
C GLY A 857 -8.07 2.12 34.53
N MET A 858 -6.89 2.57 34.99
CA MET A 858 -5.61 2.00 34.56
C MET A 858 -5.48 0.51 34.92
N ASP A 859 -5.87 0.11 36.13
CA ASP A 859 -5.85 -1.29 36.57
C ASP A 859 -6.85 -2.15 35.75
N GLN A 860 -8.03 -1.62 35.45
CA GLN A 860 -9.02 -2.27 34.60
C GLN A 860 -8.48 -2.50 33.18
N GLN A 861 -7.87 -1.48 32.57
CA GLN A 861 -7.30 -1.60 31.23
C GLN A 861 -6.07 -2.52 31.22
N ALA A 862 -5.21 -2.44 32.24
CA ALA A 862 -4.03 -3.29 32.36
C ALA A 862 -4.38 -4.79 32.42
N ALA A 863 -5.52 -5.14 33.03
CA ALA A 863 -6.03 -6.51 33.02
C ALA A 863 -6.34 -7.05 31.60
N THR A 864 -6.49 -6.17 30.61
CA THR A 864 -6.73 -6.54 29.20
C THR A 864 -5.47 -6.69 28.37
N PHE A 865 -4.29 -6.23 28.84
CA PHE A 865 -3.05 -6.24 28.07
C PHE A 865 -2.51 -7.67 27.81
N GLY A 866 -2.83 -8.63 28.68
CA GLY A 866 -2.33 -10.02 28.57
C GLY A 866 -0.81 -10.13 28.80
N GLN A 867 -0.11 -11.06 28.13
CA GLN A 867 1.36 -11.18 28.17
C GLN A 867 2.12 -10.07 27.41
N LYS A 868 1.44 -8.99 26.99
CA LYS A 868 2.00 -7.97 26.09
C LYS A 868 2.47 -6.70 26.79
N GLU A 869 2.32 -6.60 28.11
CA GLU A 869 2.84 -5.44 28.82
C GLU A 869 4.38 -5.51 28.83
N GLU A 870 5.01 -4.55 28.17
CA GLU A 870 6.48 -4.42 28.16
C GLU A 870 6.98 -4.03 29.57
N LEU A 871 8.18 -4.49 29.92
CA LEU A 871 8.76 -4.27 31.26
C LEU A 871 8.70 -2.80 31.70
N TRP A 872 9.07 -1.87 30.81
CA TRP A 872 9.13 -0.45 31.13
C TRP A 872 7.77 0.23 31.21
N ASP A 873 6.77 -0.26 30.47
CA ASP A 873 5.38 0.19 30.60
C ASP A 873 4.81 -0.23 31.96
N HIS A 874 5.11 -1.47 32.38
CA HIS A 874 4.74 -1.99 33.71
C HIS A 874 5.36 -1.16 34.84
N VAL A 875 6.67 -0.91 34.77
CA VAL A 875 7.38 -0.06 35.75
C VAL A 875 6.79 1.36 35.78
N CYS A 876 6.55 1.96 34.61
CA CYS A 876 5.96 3.30 34.50
C CYS A 876 4.58 3.35 35.14
N ARG A 877 3.71 2.37 34.84
CA ARG A 877 2.37 2.25 35.42
C ARG A 877 2.43 2.19 36.94
N LEU A 878 3.26 1.32 37.50
CA LEU A 878 3.33 1.12 38.95
C LEU A 878 3.87 2.36 39.69
N LEU A 879 4.85 3.06 39.11
CA LEU A 879 5.36 4.31 39.69
C LEU A 879 4.29 5.40 39.71
N HIS A 880 3.52 5.54 38.63
CA HIS A 880 2.38 6.46 38.59
C HIS A 880 1.25 6.06 39.55
N THR A 881 0.97 4.75 39.68
CA THR A 881 0.03 4.24 40.68
C THR A 881 0.49 4.57 42.09
N ALA A 882 1.79 4.42 42.40
CA ALA A 882 2.33 4.75 43.72
C ALA A 882 2.20 6.26 44.01
N ALA A 883 2.45 7.12 43.02
CA ALA A 883 2.25 8.56 43.14
C ALA A 883 0.77 8.90 43.43
N ALA A 884 -0.15 8.43 42.59
CA ALA A 884 -1.59 8.70 42.71
C ALA A 884 -2.24 8.09 43.95
N ALA A 885 -1.73 6.96 44.45
CA ALA A 885 -2.32 6.27 45.59
C ALA A 885 -2.16 7.05 46.89
N GLU A 886 -1.09 7.83 47.05
CA GLU A 886 -0.94 8.75 48.18
C GLU A 886 -2.01 9.86 48.14
N GLU A 887 -2.19 10.50 46.97
CA GLU A 887 -3.20 11.55 46.77
C GLU A 887 -4.63 11.03 46.97
N ALA A 888 -4.88 9.78 46.59
CA ALA A 888 -6.14 9.08 46.85
C ALA A 888 -6.32 8.63 48.32
N GLY A 889 -5.31 8.82 49.19
CA GLY A 889 -5.33 8.36 50.58
C GLY A 889 -5.29 6.83 50.74
N ASN A 890 -4.76 6.11 49.74
CA ASN A 890 -4.71 4.65 49.67
C ASN A 890 -3.27 4.12 49.86
N ALA A 891 -2.80 4.16 51.11
CA ALA A 891 -1.46 3.69 51.46
C ALA A 891 -1.21 2.20 51.16
N GLU A 892 -2.26 1.36 51.21
CA GLU A 892 -2.16 -0.07 50.88
C GLU A 892 -1.84 -0.28 49.39
N ARG A 893 -2.55 0.39 48.49
CA ARG A 893 -2.29 0.30 47.05
C ARG A 893 -0.92 0.85 46.68
N LYS A 894 -0.50 1.95 47.34
CA LYS A 894 0.85 2.50 47.20
C LYS A 894 1.91 1.45 47.54
N GLN A 895 1.79 0.85 48.72
CA GLN A 895 2.75 -0.16 49.19
C GLN A 895 2.78 -1.38 48.25
N GLN A 896 1.62 -1.84 47.80
CA GLN A 896 1.52 -2.95 46.85
C GLN A 896 2.26 -2.66 45.54
N ALA A 897 2.08 -1.46 44.97
CA ALA A 897 2.76 -1.07 43.73
C ALA A 897 4.28 -1.03 43.91
N LEU A 898 4.77 -0.49 45.04
CA LEU A 898 6.21 -0.44 45.35
C LEU A 898 6.83 -1.83 45.54
N GLU A 899 6.10 -2.77 46.15
CA GLU A 899 6.54 -4.16 46.29
C GLU A 899 6.58 -4.89 44.95
N GLU A 900 5.59 -4.65 44.09
CA GLU A 900 5.56 -5.20 42.73
C GLU A 900 6.75 -4.70 41.91
N ILE A 901 7.08 -3.41 41.98
CA ILE A 901 8.29 -2.84 41.33
C ILE A 901 9.56 -3.54 41.80
N ARG A 902 9.72 -3.73 43.12
CA ARG A 902 10.90 -4.43 43.67
C ARG A 902 11.02 -5.86 43.14
N GLY A 903 9.89 -6.53 42.89
CA GLY A 903 9.84 -7.85 42.27
C GLY A 903 10.37 -7.88 40.82
N LEU A 904 10.44 -6.72 40.15
CA LEU A 904 10.95 -6.58 38.78
C LEU A 904 12.46 -6.28 38.72
N ASN A 905 13.15 -6.11 39.85
CA ASN A 905 14.57 -5.69 39.86
C ASN A 905 15.50 -6.61 39.07
N ASP A 906 15.30 -7.93 39.12
CA ASP A 906 16.11 -8.88 38.34
C ASP A 906 15.91 -8.69 36.82
N ALA A 907 14.67 -8.42 36.39
CA ALA A 907 14.34 -8.16 34.99
C ALA A 907 14.90 -6.80 34.53
N ILE A 908 14.78 -5.77 35.36
CA ILE A 908 15.36 -4.44 35.10
C ILE A 908 16.89 -4.53 35.02
N ALA A 909 17.52 -5.29 35.93
CA ALA A 909 18.97 -5.49 35.92
C ALA A 909 19.45 -6.22 34.65
N ALA A 910 18.66 -7.17 34.16
CA ALA A 910 18.97 -7.89 32.92
C ALA A 910 18.85 -7.00 31.67
N ASP A 911 17.85 -6.11 31.62
CA ASP A 911 17.63 -5.20 30.49
C ASP A 911 18.56 -3.96 30.54
N SER A 912 18.61 -3.27 31.69
CA SER A 912 19.36 -2.04 31.87
C SER A 912 19.92 -1.88 33.30
N PRO A 913 21.13 -2.41 33.57
CA PRO A 913 21.71 -2.47 34.92
C PRO A 913 21.80 -1.11 35.65
N THR A 914 22.05 -0.02 34.91
CA THR A 914 22.18 1.33 35.50
C THR A 914 20.84 1.91 35.94
N TRP A 915 19.72 1.39 35.43
CA TRP A 915 18.39 1.88 35.76
C TRP A 915 17.80 1.28 37.04
N VAL A 916 18.36 0.17 37.54
CA VAL A 916 18.00 -0.37 38.86
C VAL A 916 18.15 0.73 39.93
N ALA A 917 19.26 1.48 39.89
CA ALA A 917 19.51 2.58 40.81
C ALA A 917 18.49 3.74 40.70
N VAL A 918 17.94 3.98 39.50
CA VAL A 918 16.92 5.01 39.26
C VAL A 918 15.59 4.59 39.86
N VAL A 919 15.19 3.33 39.60
CA VAL A 919 13.93 2.76 40.10
C VAL A 919 13.99 2.60 41.62
N ASP A 920 15.10 2.09 42.18
CA ASP A 920 15.29 1.95 43.62
C ASP A 920 15.26 3.32 44.32
N ALA A 921 15.86 4.36 43.73
CA ALA A 921 15.81 5.72 44.30
C ALA A 921 14.37 6.26 44.35
N LEU A 922 13.56 6.05 43.29
CA LEU A 922 12.15 6.44 43.30
C LEU A 922 11.34 5.64 44.31
N VAL A 923 11.55 4.32 44.38
CA VAL A 923 10.87 3.45 45.35
C VAL A 923 11.24 3.85 46.79
N GLY A 924 12.50 4.16 47.06
CA GLY A 924 12.96 4.68 48.36
C GLY A 924 12.31 6.01 48.69
N ALA A 925 12.30 6.96 47.73
CA ALA A 925 11.66 8.25 47.91
C ALA A 925 10.16 8.13 48.21
N PHE A 926 9.41 7.30 47.48
CA PHE A 926 7.98 7.06 47.75
C PHE A 926 7.73 6.37 49.10
N ASN A 927 8.69 5.60 49.62
CA ASN A 927 8.65 5.03 50.97
C ASN A 927 9.02 6.04 52.08
N GLY A 928 9.34 7.29 51.72
CA GLY A 928 9.74 8.32 52.66
C GLY A 928 11.21 8.25 53.09
N GLU A 929 12.05 7.53 52.35
CA GLU A 929 13.50 7.50 52.59
C GLU A 929 14.12 8.85 52.18
N GLU A 930 14.99 9.38 53.03
CA GLU A 930 15.77 10.57 52.73
C GLU A 930 16.96 10.18 51.83
N LEU A 931 16.86 10.50 50.54
CA LEU A 931 17.91 10.17 49.56
C LEU A 931 19.18 11.00 49.81
N SER A 932 20.34 10.33 49.78
CA SER A 932 21.65 10.99 49.90
C SER A 932 21.97 11.84 48.66
N GLU A 933 22.82 12.87 48.82
CA GLU A 933 23.32 13.68 47.68
C GLU A 933 23.98 12.82 46.60
N GLU A 934 24.70 11.76 46.99
CA GLU A 934 25.32 10.81 46.05
C GLU A 934 24.27 10.03 45.24
N THR A 935 23.19 9.58 45.90
CA THR A 935 22.08 8.89 45.26
C THR A 935 21.37 9.79 44.24
N LEU A 936 21.08 11.05 44.62
CA LEU A 936 20.45 12.03 43.74
C LEU A 936 21.36 12.41 42.57
N ALA A 937 22.67 12.59 42.79
CA ALA A 937 23.61 12.86 41.71
C ALA A 937 23.72 11.69 40.72
N ASN A 938 23.68 10.45 41.20
CA ASN A 938 23.65 9.28 40.33
C ASN A 938 22.32 9.15 39.58
N TYR A 939 21.19 9.41 40.24
CA TYR A 939 19.87 9.47 39.62
C TYR A 939 19.86 10.48 38.46
N ASP A 940 20.26 11.72 38.73
CA ASP A 940 20.31 12.80 37.73
C ASP A 940 21.19 12.44 36.55
N LYS A 941 22.39 11.88 36.81
CA LYS A 941 23.31 11.44 35.75
C LYS A 941 22.72 10.37 34.83
N VAL A 942 22.01 9.38 35.40
CA VAL A 942 21.39 8.32 34.59
C VAL A 942 20.20 8.88 33.79
N ILE A 943 19.37 9.72 34.42
CA ILE A 943 18.25 10.40 33.76
C ILE A 943 18.76 11.28 32.61
N GLU A 944 19.78 12.11 32.82
CA GLU A 944 20.35 12.97 31.78
C GLU A 944 20.88 12.19 30.57
N GLY A 945 21.43 10.99 30.81
CA GLY A 945 21.90 10.07 29.77
C GLY A 945 20.79 9.29 29.04
N GLY A 946 19.53 9.36 29.51
CA GLY A 946 18.37 8.68 28.93
C GLY A 946 17.67 9.46 27.80
N ALA A 947 16.67 8.82 27.17
CA ALA A 947 15.86 9.44 26.13
C ALA A 947 14.94 10.55 26.67
N ALA A 948 14.81 11.66 25.95
CA ALA A 948 14.12 12.88 26.41
C ALA A 948 12.71 12.64 26.95
N ASN A 949 11.92 11.77 26.31
CA ASN A 949 10.55 11.45 26.74
C ASN A 949 10.50 10.76 28.12
N GLY A 950 11.44 9.84 28.38
CA GLY A 950 11.56 9.21 29.69
C GLY A 950 12.00 10.21 30.76
N ARG A 951 12.90 11.14 30.41
CA ARG A 951 13.44 12.12 31.38
C ARG A 951 12.34 12.94 32.07
N CYS A 952 11.39 13.50 31.31
CA CYS A 952 10.29 14.29 31.88
C CYS A 952 9.44 13.49 32.88
N THR A 953 9.07 12.26 32.51
CA THR A 953 8.23 11.40 33.37
C THR A 953 8.93 11.08 34.69
N TYR A 954 10.19 10.67 34.63
CA TYR A 954 10.92 10.33 35.86
C TYR A 954 11.23 11.56 36.72
N GLN A 955 11.55 12.71 36.11
CA GLN A 955 11.68 13.97 36.84
C GLN A 955 10.38 14.37 37.54
N TYR A 956 9.23 14.25 36.87
CA TYR A 956 7.93 14.46 37.50
C TYR A 956 7.71 13.52 38.70
N LEU A 957 7.97 12.22 38.53
CA LEU A 957 7.80 11.22 39.59
C LEU A 957 8.71 11.48 40.80
N MET A 958 9.95 11.92 40.57
CA MET A 958 10.85 12.32 41.66
C MET A 958 10.33 13.55 42.39
N GLY A 959 9.84 14.55 41.65
CA GLY A 959 9.20 15.72 42.24
C GLY A 959 7.98 15.35 43.10
N ALA A 960 7.11 14.47 42.59
CA ALA A 960 5.94 13.97 43.32
C ALA A 960 6.35 13.22 44.60
N ALA A 961 7.35 12.35 44.54
CA ALA A 961 7.84 11.63 45.73
C ALA A 961 8.40 12.59 46.79
N LEU A 962 9.15 13.62 46.38
CA LEU A 962 9.71 14.63 47.28
C LEU A 962 8.63 15.54 47.88
N ASP A 963 7.59 15.89 47.12
CA ASP A 963 6.49 16.70 47.63
C ASP A 963 5.66 15.92 48.68
N GLN A 964 5.45 14.61 48.49
CA GLN A 964 4.86 13.73 49.51
C GLN A 964 5.67 13.70 50.82
N GLN A 965 7.00 13.89 50.75
CA GLN A 965 7.88 14.05 51.92
C GLN A 965 7.88 15.48 52.50
N LYS A 966 7.09 16.40 51.93
CA LYS A 966 7.06 17.84 52.25
C LYS A 966 8.40 18.55 51.97
N ARG A 967 9.18 18.04 51.01
CA ARG A 967 10.44 18.64 50.53
C ARG A 967 10.18 19.54 49.33
N THR A 968 9.32 20.52 49.53
CA THR A 968 8.70 21.34 48.50
C THR A 968 9.68 22.04 47.55
N ASP A 969 10.77 22.63 48.06
CA ASP A 969 11.75 23.29 47.19
C ASP A 969 12.49 22.33 46.24
N ALA A 970 12.74 21.09 46.71
CA ALA A 970 13.38 20.05 45.91
C ALA A 970 12.40 19.46 44.88
N ALA A 971 11.13 19.31 45.26
CA ALA A 971 10.07 18.91 44.35
C ALA A 971 9.92 19.90 43.19
N ASP A 972 9.89 21.20 43.50
CA ASP A 972 9.78 22.26 42.49
C ASP A 972 10.95 22.24 41.50
N ASP A 973 12.18 21.98 41.96
CA ASP A 973 13.33 21.88 41.07
C ASP A 973 13.17 20.74 40.06
N TYR A 974 12.75 19.55 40.51
CA TYR A 974 12.47 18.43 39.61
C TYR A 974 11.29 18.69 38.66
N TRP A 975 10.21 19.33 39.14
CA TRP A 975 9.08 19.70 38.29
C TRP A 975 9.45 20.76 37.25
N ARG A 976 10.27 21.76 37.58
CA ARG A 976 10.79 22.73 36.61
C ARG A 976 11.68 22.06 35.57
N ARG A 977 12.54 21.12 35.97
CA ARG A 977 13.34 20.32 35.04
C ARG A 977 12.45 19.50 34.10
N ALA A 978 11.38 18.87 34.63
CA ALA A 978 10.42 18.11 33.82
C ALA A 978 9.67 19.00 32.82
N LEU A 979 9.23 20.19 33.26
CA LEU A 979 8.48 21.14 32.46
C LEU A 979 9.33 21.72 31.32
N TYR A 980 10.58 22.09 31.60
CA TYR A 980 11.43 22.82 30.64
C TYR A 980 12.48 21.96 29.91
N GLY A 981 12.73 20.72 30.37
CA GLY A 981 13.85 19.89 29.92
C GLY A 981 13.54 18.82 28.87
N GLY A 982 12.28 18.65 28.46
CA GLY A 982 11.93 17.76 27.35
C GLY A 982 10.85 18.35 26.46
N PRO A 983 10.28 17.55 25.53
CA PRO A 983 9.28 18.08 24.63
C PRO A 983 8.02 18.47 25.45
N PHE A 984 7.49 19.66 25.16
CA PHE A 984 6.44 20.30 25.96
C PHE A 984 5.10 19.54 25.91
N ASP A 985 4.89 18.66 24.94
CA ASP A 985 3.67 17.87 24.71
C ASP A 985 3.60 16.54 25.49
N ASN A 986 4.56 16.26 26.38
CA ASN A 986 4.59 15.03 27.19
C ASN A 986 3.65 15.10 28.42
N TYR A 987 3.08 13.96 28.82
CA TYR A 987 2.27 13.81 30.02
C TYR A 987 3.01 14.17 31.32
N GLY A 988 4.28 13.76 31.48
CA GLY A 988 5.07 14.09 32.67
C GLY A 988 5.33 15.60 32.80
N CYS A 989 5.61 16.26 31.67
CA CYS A 989 5.72 17.71 31.59
C CYS A 989 4.39 18.40 31.93
N THR A 990 3.27 17.85 31.45
CA THR A 990 1.93 18.37 31.74
C THR A 990 1.56 18.27 33.21
N LEU A 991 1.82 17.12 33.85
CA LEU A 991 1.57 16.94 35.28
C LEU A 991 2.44 17.87 36.13
N ALA A 992 3.74 17.96 35.85
CA ALA A 992 4.64 18.89 36.54
C ALA A 992 4.23 20.36 36.37
N GLY A 993 3.85 20.75 35.15
CA GLY A 993 3.34 22.08 34.86
C GLY A 993 2.01 22.36 35.56
N HIS A 994 1.13 21.37 35.69
CA HIS A 994 -0.11 21.52 36.42
C HIS A 994 0.13 21.80 37.92
N GLU A 995 1.00 21.02 38.58
CA GLU A 995 1.37 21.24 39.99
C GLU A 995 1.93 22.65 40.23
N LEU A 996 2.84 23.08 39.36
CA LEU A 996 3.42 24.42 39.43
C LEU A 996 2.36 25.52 39.18
N ALA A 997 1.34 25.25 38.36
CA ALA A 997 0.29 26.24 38.02
C ALA A 997 -0.68 26.41 39.18
N GLU A 998 -1.08 25.32 39.82
CA GLU A 998 -1.93 25.35 41.02
C GLU A 998 -1.24 26.10 42.17
N LYS A 999 0.06 25.89 42.33
CA LYS A 999 0.82 26.48 43.44
C LYS A 999 1.18 27.95 43.24
N TYR A 1000 1.52 28.34 42.01
CA TYR A 1000 2.11 29.66 41.72
C TYR A 1000 1.31 30.51 40.74
N GLY A 1001 0.24 29.96 40.16
CA GLY A 1001 -0.53 30.61 39.10
C GLY A 1001 0.16 30.54 37.73
N ALA A 1002 -0.55 31.04 36.72
CA ALA A 1002 -0.10 31.01 35.33
C ALA A 1002 1.07 31.96 35.03
N ASP A 1003 1.21 33.06 35.78
CA ASP A 1003 2.26 34.09 35.60
C ASP A 1003 3.54 33.76 36.40
N ARG A 1004 3.82 32.47 36.62
CA ARG A 1004 5.00 31.98 37.33
C ARG A 1004 6.29 32.29 36.55
N ASP A 1005 7.33 32.71 37.28
CA ASP A 1005 8.69 32.87 36.77
C ASP A 1005 9.56 31.71 37.27
N ASP A 1006 9.47 30.59 36.56
CA ASP A 1006 9.99 29.30 36.99
C ASP A 1006 10.98 28.68 35.97
N LEU A 1007 11.47 29.47 35.01
CA LEU A 1007 12.47 29.03 34.04
C LEU A 1007 13.83 28.81 34.73
N PRO A 1008 14.39 27.58 34.71
CA PRO A 1008 15.72 27.32 35.26
C PRO A 1008 16.82 28.18 34.63
N GLU A 1009 17.77 28.65 35.45
CA GLU A 1009 18.90 29.49 35.00
C GLU A 1009 19.70 28.85 33.86
N SER A 1010 19.86 27.52 33.90
CA SER A 1010 20.53 26.75 32.84
C SER A 1010 19.83 26.90 31.49
N PHE A 1011 18.51 26.90 31.46
CA PHE A 1011 17.73 27.10 30.23
C PHE A 1011 17.67 28.57 29.81
N ALA A 1012 17.56 29.50 30.75
CA ALA A 1012 17.62 30.93 30.45
C ALA A 1012 18.96 31.32 29.79
N LYS A 1013 20.07 30.71 30.24
CA LYS A 1013 21.38 30.89 29.63
C LYS A 1013 21.43 30.36 28.19
N LEU A 1014 20.88 29.17 27.94
CA LEU A 1014 20.82 28.60 26.59
C LEU A 1014 20.00 29.48 25.63
N GLU A 1015 18.87 30.02 26.08
CA GLU A 1015 18.06 30.95 25.29
C GLU A 1015 18.84 32.24 24.94
N ALA A 1016 19.54 32.82 25.91
CA ALA A 1016 20.34 34.02 25.67
C ALA A 1016 21.50 33.79 24.68
N GLU A 1017 22.17 32.63 24.78
CA GLU A 1017 23.23 32.24 23.85
C GLU A 1017 22.68 32.03 22.43
N ALA A 1018 21.52 31.39 22.30
CA ALA A 1018 20.84 31.17 21.03
C ALA A 1018 20.39 32.48 20.37
N ASP A 1019 19.79 33.40 21.15
CA ASP A 1019 19.36 34.70 20.65
C ASP A 1019 20.53 35.55 20.14
N ALA A 1020 21.67 35.51 20.84
CA ALA A 1020 22.89 36.19 20.40
C ALA A 1020 23.45 35.59 19.09
N ALA A 1021 23.43 34.27 18.96
CA ALA A 1021 23.88 33.59 17.75
C ALA A 1021 22.97 33.89 16.54
N TRP A 1022 21.65 33.89 16.75
CA TRP A 1022 20.66 34.21 15.72
C TRP A 1022 20.80 35.66 15.24
N ALA A 1023 20.91 36.63 16.16
CA ALA A 1023 21.09 38.05 15.81
C ALA A 1023 22.37 38.28 15.00
N LYS A 1024 23.45 37.56 15.32
CA LYS A 1024 24.69 37.60 14.54
C LYS A 1024 24.49 37.04 13.13
N SER A 1025 23.83 35.90 12.99
CA SER A 1025 23.54 35.27 11.70
C SER A 1025 22.70 36.17 10.80
N GLN A 1026 21.66 36.82 11.34
CA GLN A 1026 20.85 37.79 10.59
C GLN A 1026 21.67 38.99 10.13
N ALA A 1027 22.52 39.55 11.00
CA ALA A 1027 23.40 40.66 10.60
C ALA A 1027 24.41 40.27 9.50
N GLU A 1028 24.92 39.03 9.51
CA GLU A 1028 25.78 38.50 8.46
C GLU A 1028 25.02 38.31 7.14
N ALA A 1029 23.77 37.82 7.19
CA ALA A 1029 22.91 37.68 6.02
C ALA A 1029 22.52 39.03 5.41
N ASP A 1030 22.12 40.01 6.24
CA ASP A 1030 21.78 41.37 5.81
C ASP A 1030 22.99 42.07 5.16
N ALA A 1031 24.20 41.87 5.71
CA ALA A 1031 25.44 42.39 5.15
C ALA A 1031 25.80 41.74 3.81
N ALA A 1032 25.56 40.42 3.65
CA ALA A 1032 25.77 39.72 2.39
C ALA A 1032 24.78 40.17 1.31
N ALA A 1033 23.49 40.32 1.65
CA ALA A 1033 22.47 40.81 0.73
C ALA A 1033 22.74 42.26 0.28
N SER A 1034 23.21 43.12 1.20
CA SER A 1034 23.60 44.50 0.88
C SER A 1034 24.81 44.56 -0.05
N ALA A 1035 25.77 43.64 0.10
CA ALA A 1035 26.94 43.55 -0.77
C ALA A 1035 26.57 43.02 -2.17
N GLU A 1036 25.62 42.08 -2.29
CA GLU A 1036 25.10 41.64 -3.58
C GLU A 1036 24.29 42.74 -4.29
N GLU A 1037 23.54 43.58 -3.57
CA GLU A 1037 22.89 44.77 -4.13
C GLU A 1037 23.90 45.83 -4.59
N GLU A 1038 24.97 46.10 -3.83
CA GLU A 1038 26.06 47.01 -4.25
C GLU A 1038 26.81 46.47 -5.48
N ASP A 1039 27.12 45.16 -5.54
CA ASP A 1039 27.77 44.52 -6.69
C ASP A 1039 26.83 44.50 -7.93
N ALA A 1040 25.52 44.36 -7.74
CA ALA A 1040 24.53 44.44 -8.81
C ALA A 1040 24.34 45.88 -9.34
N GLU A 1041 24.35 46.89 -8.45
CA GLU A 1041 24.33 48.31 -8.83
C GLU A 1041 25.64 48.74 -9.51
N GLU A 1042 26.81 48.21 -9.10
CA GLU A 1042 28.08 48.43 -9.81
C GLU A 1042 28.10 47.72 -11.18
N ALA A 1043 27.49 46.53 -11.31
CA ALA A 1043 27.36 45.83 -12.59
C ALA A 1043 26.39 46.54 -13.57
N GLU A 1044 25.29 47.12 -13.08
CA GLU A 1044 24.41 47.97 -13.90
C GLU A 1044 25.09 49.31 -14.24
N GLY A 1045 25.84 49.91 -13.31
CA GLY A 1045 26.64 51.13 -13.53
C GLY A 1045 27.81 50.96 -14.52
N ALA A 1046 28.32 49.74 -14.71
CA ALA A 1046 29.36 49.41 -15.67
C ALA A 1046 28.85 49.14 -17.11
N THR A 1047 27.53 49.15 -17.33
CA THR A 1047 26.93 48.96 -18.67
C THR A 1047 26.55 50.26 -19.39
N ASP A 1048 26.89 51.42 -18.84
CA ASP A 1048 26.61 52.74 -19.45
C ASP A 1048 27.76 53.26 -20.36
N GLU A 1049 28.59 52.36 -20.92
CA GLU A 1049 29.38 52.68 -22.12
C GLU A 1049 28.51 52.45 -23.37
N GLN A 1050 28.03 53.56 -23.93
CA GLN A 1050 27.33 53.61 -25.21
C GLN A 1050 28.01 52.73 -26.27
N PRO A 1051 27.27 51.82 -26.95
CA PRO A 1051 27.81 51.13 -28.10
C PRO A 1051 27.98 52.12 -29.27
N ASP A 1052 29.22 52.21 -29.75
CA ASP A 1052 29.58 52.84 -31.03
C ASP A 1052 28.71 52.24 -32.16
N PRO A 1053 27.93 53.04 -32.91
CA PRO A 1053 26.97 52.53 -33.88
C PRO A 1053 27.63 52.14 -35.21
N ASP A 1054 28.66 51.30 -35.17
CA ASP A 1054 29.33 50.82 -36.38
C ASP A 1054 29.98 49.45 -36.17
N THR A 1055 29.19 48.39 -35.93
CA THR A 1055 29.50 47.04 -36.42
C THR A 1055 28.31 46.08 -36.32
N THR A 1056 27.70 45.81 -37.47
CA THR A 1056 26.91 44.60 -37.75
C THR A 1056 27.76 43.34 -37.66
N ILE A 1057 27.29 42.32 -36.92
CA ILE A 1057 26.94 40.95 -37.36
C ILE A 1057 26.21 40.23 -36.23
#